data_AF-A0A199V323-F1
#
_entry.id   AF-A0A199V323-F1
#
_cell.length_a   1.000
_cell.length_b   1.000
_cell.length_c   1.000
_cell.angle_alpha   90.00
_cell.angle_beta   90.00
_cell.angle_gamma   90.00
#
_symmetry.space_group_name_H-M   'P 1'
#
loop_
_entity.id
_entity.type
_entity.pdbx_description
1 polymer ?
#
loop_
_entity_poly.entity_id
_entity_poly.type
_entity_poly.pdbx_seq_one_letter_code
_entity_poly.pdbx_strand_id
1 'polypeptide(L)'
;MASPFLLLAVLALAFAQALAFDPSPLQDFCVADLKSDIFINGFVCKNPKLVMAEDFFSSGLNIAGNTKNKVGSNVTLVNVMRLPGVNTLGVSIARLDYAPYGLNPLHTHPRGTEILTVIEGTLLVGFVTSNPNNTLFLKTLRVGDVFVFPIGMIHFQFNVGEGPAVALAGFNSQNPGLIVVADAVFGSKPPIPVEVLEKSFQVGKDVIEELMAQFKYIIEMASRFLLLALFALVFSQAIASDPSPLQDFCVADKNSPVFVNGLVCKNPNFTTPEDFFFSGLDQPGNTTNKLGFAANLVDVMAIPGLNTLGISLLRLDFAPNGLIPPHIHPRATEIFTVVEGTFYVGFVTSNPENRLFSKVMNKGDVFVFPEGLIHFQFNIGKTSGFGISGLSSQNPGLILIANTVFGSNPPISDDILAKAFQLDKKIVDWLQTQRDRYIIEMATRFLLLALFALVFSQAIASDPSPLQDFCVADKNSPVFVNGLICKNPNFTTPEDFFFKGLDQPGNTMNKLGFNANLVNAMALPGLNTLGISIARLDFAPYGLNPPHTHPRATEVFTVVEGTFYVGFVTSNPDNKLFSKVLNKGDVFVFPEGLIHFQYNIGKTSGFGISVFVNGFVCKDPKLAKAEDFLFSGLDKPGNTSNKFGSKVTLIDASKIPGLNTLGVSMARLDVAPNGLNPPHIHPRATEILTVIEGSLYVGFVTSNPENKLFSKVLNKGDVFVFPKGLIHFEFNYGPTRAVALGSLGSQNPGLIRIGESVFGSNPSISDDILAKTFQVDKKTIDWIQAQFASTN
;
A
#
# COMPACT_ATOMS: atom_id res chain seq x y z
N MET A 1 -56.09 -5.08 -3.54
CA MET A 1 -54.92 -5.86 -4.02
C MET A 1 -53.79 -4.88 -4.26
N ALA A 2 -52.81 -4.80 -3.36
CA ALA A 2 -51.57 -4.07 -3.63
C ALA A 2 -50.73 -4.87 -4.63
N SER A 3 -50.08 -4.20 -5.58
CA SER A 3 -49.44 -4.89 -6.71
C SER A 3 -48.14 -5.59 -6.30
N PRO A 4 -47.88 -6.85 -6.72
CA PRO A 4 -46.62 -7.54 -6.44
C PRO A 4 -45.40 -6.81 -7.04
N PHE A 5 -45.61 -5.95 -8.04
CA PHE A 5 -44.59 -5.05 -8.58
C PHE A 5 -43.99 -4.10 -7.53
N LEU A 6 -44.74 -3.68 -6.51
CA LEU A 6 -44.20 -2.82 -5.45
C LEU A 6 -43.23 -3.60 -4.54
N LEU A 7 -43.54 -4.87 -4.25
CA LEU A 7 -42.66 -5.75 -3.48
C LEU A 7 -41.40 -6.10 -4.28
N LEU A 8 -41.54 -6.38 -5.58
CA LEU A 8 -40.42 -6.59 -6.50
C LEU A 8 -39.52 -5.35 -6.65
N ALA A 9 -40.08 -4.14 -6.67
CA ALA A 9 -39.30 -2.91 -6.70
C ALA A 9 -38.49 -2.70 -5.41
N VAL A 10 -39.07 -3.00 -4.24
CA VAL A 10 -38.36 -2.94 -2.94
C VAL A 10 -37.27 -4.03 -2.86
N LEU A 11 -37.53 -5.24 -3.35
CA LEU A 11 -36.52 -6.31 -3.43
C LEU A 11 -35.39 -5.98 -4.43
N ALA A 12 -35.69 -5.33 -5.55
CA ALA A 12 -34.66 -4.89 -6.51
C ALA A 12 -33.74 -3.79 -5.93
N LEU A 13 -34.29 -2.88 -5.12
CA LEU A 13 -33.52 -1.86 -4.40
C LEU A 13 -32.67 -2.44 -3.26
N ALA A 14 -32.96 -3.65 -2.78
CA ALA A 14 -32.24 -4.30 -1.67
C ALA A 14 -30.93 -5.00 -2.08
N PHE A 15 -30.62 -5.12 -3.38
CA PHE A 15 -29.49 -5.93 -3.88
C PHE A 15 -28.36 -5.14 -4.56
N ALA A 16 -28.40 -3.80 -4.55
CA ALA A 16 -27.38 -2.94 -5.14
C ALA A 16 -26.29 -2.50 -4.14
N GLN A 17 -25.74 -3.42 -3.35
CA GLN A 17 -24.57 -3.14 -2.49
C GLN A 17 -23.27 -3.28 -3.28
N ALA A 18 -22.82 -2.19 -3.90
CA ALA A 18 -21.46 -2.07 -4.40
C ALA A 18 -20.55 -1.62 -3.24
N LEU A 19 -19.75 -2.56 -2.70
CA LEU A 19 -18.68 -2.24 -1.75
C LEU A 19 -17.43 -1.84 -2.53
N ALA A 20 -17.05 -0.57 -2.46
CA ALA A 20 -15.77 -0.09 -2.97
C ALA A 20 -14.78 0.07 -1.80
N PHE A 21 -13.63 -0.58 -1.92
CA PHE A 21 -12.44 -0.29 -1.13
C PHE A 21 -11.56 0.71 -1.90
N ASP A 22 -10.79 1.53 -1.20
CA ASP A 22 -9.81 2.43 -1.82
C ASP A 22 -8.76 1.62 -2.60
N PRO A 23 -8.66 1.77 -3.95
CA PRO A 23 -7.70 1.01 -4.72
C PRO A 23 -6.27 1.39 -4.33
N SER A 24 -5.33 0.43 -4.37
CA SER A 24 -3.90 0.74 -4.28
C SER A 24 -3.54 1.89 -5.23
N PRO A 25 -2.60 2.80 -4.88
CA PRO A 25 -2.29 3.98 -5.67
C PRO A 25 -2.08 3.64 -7.15
N LEU A 26 -2.60 4.45 -8.09
CA LEU A 26 -2.56 4.14 -9.53
C LEU A 26 -1.33 4.71 -10.25
N GLN A 27 -0.42 5.33 -9.51
CA GLN A 27 0.80 6.00 -9.93
C GLN A 27 1.69 6.24 -8.71
N ASP A 28 2.89 6.78 -8.90
CA ASP A 28 3.90 6.92 -7.85
C ASP A 28 3.54 7.96 -6.77
N PHE A 29 2.75 8.98 -7.14
CA PHE A 29 2.21 10.02 -6.25
C PHE A 29 1.10 10.80 -6.96
N CYS A 30 0.26 11.51 -6.21
CA CYS A 30 -0.75 12.44 -6.75
C CYS A 30 -0.63 13.81 -6.08
N VAL A 31 0.44 14.57 -6.34
CA VAL A 31 0.60 15.93 -5.79
C VAL A 31 -0.67 16.77 -6.02
N ALA A 32 -1.25 17.35 -4.97
CA ALA A 32 -2.49 18.11 -5.08
C ALA A 32 -2.34 19.38 -5.93
N ASP A 33 -3.19 19.56 -6.95
CA ASP A 33 -3.40 20.87 -7.57
C ASP A 33 -4.41 21.69 -6.75
N LEU A 34 -3.90 22.42 -5.77
CA LEU A 34 -4.68 23.33 -4.90
C LEU A 34 -5.29 24.54 -5.64
N LYS A 35 -5.13 24.65 -6.97
CA LYS A 35 -5.72 25.70 -7.82
C LYS A 35 -6.81 25.19 -8.77
N SER A 36 -7.15 23.91 -8.73
CA SER A 36 -8.19 23.35 -9.59
C SER A 36 -9.59 23.61 -9.04
N ASP A 37 -10.49 24.08 -9.89
CA ASP A 37 -11.93 24.20 -9.59
C ASP A 37 -12.66 22.83 -9.61
N ILE A 38 -11.97 21.72 -9.92
CA ILE A 38 -12.55 20.38 -10.02
C ILE A 38 -12.64 19.75 -8.63
N PHE A 39 -13.86 19.70 -8.08
CA PHE A 39 -14.15 19.05 -6.80
C PHE A 39 -14.31 17.53 -6.95
N ILE A 40 -13.51 16.76 -6.22
CA ILE A 40 -13.61 15.30 -6.05
C ILE A 40 -13.42 14.93 -4.56
N ASN A 41 -13.46 13.64 -4.20
CA ASN A 41 -13.10 13.19 -2.85
C ASN A 41 -11.58 13.25 -2.64
N GLY A 42 -11.03 14.45 -2.45
CA GLY A 42 -9.59 14.74 -2.42
C GLY A 42 -9.23 15.88 -3.37
N PHE A 43 -7.97 15.92 -3.82
CA PHE A 43 -7.50 16.88 -4.82
C PHE A 43 -7.09 16.17 -6.11
N VAL A 44 -7.37 16.79 -7.26
CA VAL A 44 -6.86 16.32 -8.55
C VAL A 44 -5.34 16.42 -8.61
N CYS A 45 -4.70 15.50 -9.34
CA CYS A 45 -3.25 15.44 -9.41
C CYS A 45 -2.68 16.51 -10.35
N LYS A 46 -1.74 17.31 -9.83
CA LYS A 46 -0.80 18.11 -10.61
C LYS A 46 -0.08 17.22 -11.62
N ASN A 47 0.11 17.71 -12.85
CA ASN A 47 0.80 16.97 -13.92
C ASN A 47 2.21 16.52 -13.44
N PRO A 48 2.54 15.21 -13.45
CA PRO A 48 3.83 14.69 -12.94
C PRO A 48 5.07 15.33 -13.58
N LYS A 49 4.98 15.81 -14.82
CA LYS A 49 6.08 16.52 -15.51
C LYS A 49 6.35 17.93 -14.95
N LEU A 50 5.41 18.50 -14.19
CA LEU A 50 5.51 19.77 -13.51
C LEU A 50 5.76 19.62 -12.00
N VAL A 51 5.84 18.40 -11.49
CA VAL A 51 6.15 18.11 -10.08
C VAL A 51 7.65 18.35 -9.83
N MET A 52 7.98 18.88 -8.66
CA MET A 52 9.31 19.27 -8.18
C MET A 52 9.53 18.77 -6.74
N ALA A 53 10.78 18.79 -6.25
CA ALA A 53 11.07 18.32 -4.88
C ALA A 53 10.37 19.17 -3.80
N GLU A 54 10.10 20.43 -4.13
CA GLU A 54 9.34 21.39 -3.33
C GLU A 54 7.89 20.96 -3.06
N ASP A 55 7.27 20.14 -3.93
CA ASP A 55 5.91 19.65 -3.70
C ASP A 55 5.85 18.62 -2.55
N PHE A 56 6.97 17.95 -2.25
CA PHE A 56 7.15 16.95 -1.21
C PHE A 56 7.84 17.50 0.05
N PHE A 57 8.04 18.82 0.14
CA PHE A 57 8.76 19.50 1.22
C PHE A 57 7.89 20.54 1.93
N SER A 58 7.94 20.59 3.26
CA SER A 58 7.36 21.66 4.08
C SER A 58 8.33 22.05 5.19
N SER A 59 8.51 23.34 5.43
CA SER A 59 9.39 23.86 6.50
C SER A 59 8.62 24.48 7.66
N GLY A 60 9.29 24.65 8.80
CA GLY A 60 8.82 25.51 9.89
C GLY A 60 8.19 24.82 11.10
N LEU A 61 8.31 23.49 11.26
CA LEU A 61 7.95 22.79 12.52
C LEU A 61 8.96 23.02 13.65
N ASN A 62 10.07 23.71 13.40
CA ASN A 62 10.96 24.23 14.45
C ASN A 62 10.37 25.47 15.15
N ILE A 63 9.47 26.20 14.51
CA ILE A 63 8.83 27.41 15.06
C ILE A 63 7.71 26.99 16.01
N ALA A 64 7.73 27.49 17.25
CA ALA A 64 6.69 27.25 18.23
C ALA A 64 5.39 28.02 17.87
N GLY A 65 4.25 27.36 18.03
CA GLY A 65 2.93 27.95 17.87
C GLY A 65 2.57 29.00 18.93
N ASN A 66 1.54 29.82 18.65
CA ASN A 66 1.13 30.88 19.58
C ASN A 66 0.22 30.36 20.69
N THR A 67 0.82 29.95 21.80
CA THR A 67 0.13 29.49 23.01
C THR A 67 -0.51 30.61 23.85
N LYS A 68 -0.36 31.90 23.47
CA LYS A 68 -1.01 33.04 24.16
C LYS A 68 -2.48 33.18 23.76
N ASN A 69 -3.29 32.20 24.13
CA ASN A 69 -4.72 32.10 23.83
C ASN A 69 -5.50 31.49 25.01
N LYS A 70 -6.84 31.42 24.94
CA LYS A 70 -7.70 30.93 26.04
C LYS A 70 -7.38 29.51 26.55
N VAL A 71 -6.84 28.63 25.70
CA VAL A 71 -6.58 27.22 26.05
C VAL A 71 -5.10 26.92 26.26
N GLY A 72 -4.20 27.87 26.02
CA GLY A 72 -2.76 27.72 26.30
C GLY A 72 -2.01 26.76 25.37
N SER A 73 -2.60 26.35 24.24
CA SER A 73 -2.00 25.40 23.29
C SER A 73 -2.11 25.85 21.83
N ASN A 74 -1.33 25.26 20.93
CA ASN A 74 -1.42 25.49 19.48
C ASN A 74 -1.00 24.23 18.70
N VAL A 75 -1.80 23.81 17.72
CA VAL A 75 -1.47 22.72 16.79
C VAL A 75 -1.03 23.27 15.43
N THR A 76 0.19 22.93 15.03
CA THR A 76 0.80 23.30 13.74
C THR A 76 0.82 22.07 12.82
N LEU A 77 -0.30 21.86 12.11
CA LEU A 77 -0.50 20.71 11.20
C LEU A 77 0.20 20.91 9.84
N VAL A 78 0.80 19.83 9.33
CA VAL A 78 1.36 19.68 7.97
C VAL A 78 0.55 18.60 7.26
N ASN A 79 -0.61 19.01 6.75
CA ASN A 79 -1.50 18.19 5.92
C ASN A 79 -1.37 18.57 4.43
N VAL A 80 -2.21 18.00 3.58
CA VAL A 80 -2.26 18.26 2.13
C VAL A 80 -2.31 19.74 1.72
N MET A 81 -2.85 20.65 2.56
CA MET A 81 -2.90 22.08 2.25
C MET A 81 -1.55 22.79 2.41
N ARG A 82 -0.62 22.20 3.19
CA ARG A 82 0.73 22.73 3.45
C ARG A 82 1.82 21.89 2.80
N LEU A 83 1.54 20.63 2.52
CA LEU A 83 2.43 19.66 1.88
C LEU A 83 1.65 18.95 0.75
N PRO A 84 1.52 19.55 -0.44
CA PRO A 84 0.67 19.01 -1.52
C PRO A 84 1.02 17.58 -1.94
N GLY A 85 2.27 17.15 -1.73
CA GLY A 85 2.75 15.80 -1.98
C GLY A 85 2.15 14.69 -1.12
N VAL A 86 1.53 14.96 0.04
CA VAL A 86 0.83 13.88 0.82
C VAL A 86 -0.53 13.49 0.24
N ASN A 87 -1.04 14.17 -0.78
CA ASN A 87 -2.34 13.83 -1.37
C ASN A 87 -2.34 12.41 -1.96
N THR A 88 -3.38 11.65 -1.61
CA THR A 88 -3.52 10.18 -1.81
C THR A 88 -2.42 9.31 -1.18
N LEU A 89 -1.62 9.81 -0.24
CA LEU A 89 -0.57 9.04 0.44
C LEU A 89 -0.91 8.62 1.88
N GLY A 90 -2.11 8.94 2.39
CA GLY A 90 -2.58 8.42 3.67
C GLY A 90 -1.76 8.85 4.89
N VAL A 91 -1.09 10.01 4.86
CA VAL A 91 -0.28 10.49 6.00
C VAL A 91 -0.28 12.01 6.17
N SER A 92 -0.19 12.46 7.42
CA SER A 92 0.19 13.84 7.78
C SER A 92 0.87 13.87 9.15
N ILE A 93 1.49 15.01 9.50
CA ILE A 93 2.15 15.20 10.79
C ILE A 93 1.86 16.59 11.36
N ALA A 94 1.83 16.74 12.68
CA ALA A 94 1.69 18.01 13.38
C ALA A 94 2.75 18.18 14.47
N ARG A 95 3.08 19.44 14.77
CA ARG A 95 3.66 19.84 16.05
C ARG A 95 2.57 20.40 16.96
N LEU A 96 2.61 20.06 18.24
CA LEU A 96 1.74 20.60 19.26
C LEU A 96 2.60 21.33 20.30
N ASP A 97 2.29 22.61 20.54
CA ASP A 97 2.96 23.46 21.52
C ASP A 97 2.01 23.80 22.67
N TYR A 98 2.48 23.73 23.91
CA TYR A 98 1.71 24.00 25.13
C TYR A 98 2.46 24.98 26.04
N ALA A 99 1.76 25.99 26.54
CA ALA A 99 2.20 26.74 27.72
C ALA A 99 2.11 25.86 28.99
N PRO A 100 2.68 26.27 30.13
CA PRO A 100 2.35 25.68 31.43
C PRO A 100 0.83 25.64 31.63
N TYR A 101 0.30 24.48 32.02
CA TYR A 101 -1.15 24.23 32.14
C TYR A 101 -1.98 24.49 30.87
N GLY A 102 -1.33 24.41 29.69
CA GLY A 102 -1.99 24.46 28.39
C GLY A 102 -2.74 23.16 28.07
N LEU A 103 -3.95 23.29 27.53
CA LEU A 103 -4.85 22.22 27.13
C LEU A 103 -5.03 22.26 25.60
N ASN A 104 -4.79 21.14 24.90
CA ASN A 104 -5.48 20.88 23.64
C ASN A 104 -6.86 20.30 24.01
N PRO A 105 -7.99 20.99 23.72
CA PRO A 105 -9.30 20.62 24.26
C PRO A 105 -9.80 19.24 23.83
N LEU A 106 -10.95 18.81 24.38
CA LEU A 106 -11.63 17.61 23.92
C LEU A 106 -11.96 17.73 22.43
N HIS A 107 -11.38 16.86 21.61
CA HIS A 107 -11.51 16.84 20.16
C HIS A 107 -11.52 15.41 19.61
N THR A 108 -11.81 15.27 18.32
CA THR A 108 -11.73 14.00 17.58
C THR A 108 -11.29 14.22 16.14
N HIS A 109 -10.62 13.21 15.59
CA HIS A 109 -10.16 13.12 14.21
C HIS A 109 -11.02 12.10 13.44
N PRO A 110 -12.04 12.54 12.68
CA PRO A 110 -13.02 11.64 12.05
C PRO A 110 -12.46 10.86 10.84
N ARG A 111 -11.23 11.11 10.41
CA ARG A 111 -10.58 10.44 9.26
C ARG A 111 -9.14 10.01 9.54
N GLY A 112 -8.71 9.90 10.80
CA GLY A 112 -7.39 9.37 11.13
C GLY A 112 -7.21 9.06 12.61
N THR A 113 -6.44 8.01 12.89
CA THR A 113 -5.78 7.75 14.17
C THR A 113 -4.69 8.79 14.39
N GLU A 114 -4.45 9.20 15.64
CA GLU A 114 -3.27 9.98 16.03
C GLU A 114 -2.28 9.08 16.79
N ILE A 115 -0.99 9.13 16.44
CA ILE A 115 0.11 8.66 17.29
C ILE A 115 1.02 9.84 17.67
N LEU A 116 1.14 10.09 18.96
CA LEU A 116 1.83 11.26 19.51
C LEU A 116 3.05 10.84 20.33
N THR A 117 4.16 11.56 20.19
CA THR A 117 5.31 11.49 21.10
C THR A 117 5.67 12.85 21.68
N VAL A 118 6.03 12.88 22.96
CA VAL A 118 6.46 14.10 23.66
C VAL A 118 7.95 14.31 23.43
N ILE A 119 8.32 15.51 22.99
CA ILE A 119 9.72 15.92 22.79
C ILE A 119 10.21 16.96 23.82
N GLU A 120 9.28 17.62 24.53
CA GLU A 120 9.57 18.53 25.64
C GLU A 120 8.42 18.52 26.67
N GLY A 121 8.72 18.62 27.97
CA GLY A 121 7.71 18.76 29.03
C GLY A 121 7.04 17.46 29.50
N THR A 122 5.79 17.55 29.95
CA THR A 122 4.99 16.42 30.48
C THR A 122 3.51 16.61 30.17
N LEU A 123 2.88 15.67 29.47
CA LEU A 123 1.46 15.74 29.07
C LEU A 123 0.64 14.66 29.79
N LEU A 124 -0.46 15.05 30.43
CA LEU A 124 -1.56 14.14 30.74
C LEU A 124 -2.43 14.01 29.49
N VAL A 125 -2.59 12.79 28.97
CA VAL A 125 -3.38 12.51 27.78
C VAL A 125 -4.45 11.47 28.07
N GLY A 126 -5.54 11.47 27.29
CA GLY A 126 -6.51 10.40 27.35
C GLY A 126 -7.59 10.47 26.28
N PHE A 127 -8.26 9.34 26.07
CA PHE A 127 -9.42 9.20 25.18
C PHE A 127 -10.57 8.46 25.87
N VAL A 128 -11.79 8.61 25.34
CA VAL A 128 -13.00 7.98 25.87
C VAL A 128 -13.62 7.06 24.81
N THR A 129 -13.95 5.82 25.19
CA THR A 129 -14.64 4.85 24.32
C THR A 129 -16.08 5.26 24.02
N SER A 130 -16.70 4.58 23.06
CA SER A 130 -18.12 4.74 22.75
C SER A 130 -19.05 4.02 23.75
N ASN A 131 -20.35 4.10 23.46
CA ASN A 131 -21.44 3.50 24.22
C ASN A 131 -21.40 1.95 24.12
N PRO A 132 -21.67 1.19 25.20
CA PRO A 132 -22.22 1.62 26.48
C PRO A 132 -21.17 2.01 27.55
N ASN A 133 -19.89 1.68 27.34
CA ASN A 133 -18.91 1.69 28.42
C ASN A 133 -18.31 3.08 28.72
N ASN A 134 -18.29 4.01 27.75
CA ASN A 134 -17.81 5.39 27.91
C ASN A 134 -16.50 5.52 28.74
N THR A 135 -15.58 4.59 28.55
CA THR A 135 -14.44 4.36 29.46
C THR A 135 -13.28 5.28 29.13
N LEU A 136 -12.77 5.99 30.13
CA LEU A 136 -11.61 6.87 30.00
C LEU A 136 -10.30 6.06 30.08
N PHE A 137 -9.53 6.09 29.01
CA PHE A 137 -8.14 5.66 28.98
C PHE A 137 -7.24 6.88 29.21
N LEU A 138 -6.38 6.83 30.23
CA LEU A 138 -5.64 7.99 30.72
C LEU A 138 -4.17 7.64 31.01
N LYS A 139 -3.23 8.50 30.59
CA LYS A 139 -1.79 8.29 30.79
C LYS A 139 -1.06 9.62 30.97
N THR A 140 -0.06 9.66 31.86
CA THR A 140 0.90 10.78 31.92
C THR A 140 2.13 10.42 31.12
N LEU A 141 2.43 11.21 30.09
CA LEU A 141 3.57 11.07 29.18
C LEU A 141 4.68 12.04 29.54
N ARG A 142 5.92 11.57 29.45
CA ARG A 142 7.17 12.34 29.55
C ARG A 142 7.87 12.35 28.19
N VAL A 143 8.95 13.13 28.06
CA VAL A 143 9.82 13.13 26.87
C VAL A 143 10.21 11.69 26.52
N GLY A 144 9.98 11.28 25.27
CA GLY A 144 10.24 9.93 24.78
C GLY A 144 9.10 8.92 24.97
N ASP A 145 8.03 9.27 25.68
CA ASP A 145 6.82 8.46 25.69
C ASP A 145 6.03 8.65 24.39
N VAL A 146 5.27 7.62 24.03
CA VAL A 146 4.41 7.56 22.84
C VAL A 146 3.03 7.08 23.27
N PHE A 147 1.98 7.69 22.73
CA PHE A 147 0.59 7.29 22.98
C PHE A 147 -0.25 7.35 21.71
N VAL A 148 -1.32 6.55 21.68
CA VAL A 148 -2.19 6.37 20.51
C VAL A 148 -3.61 6.75 20.84
N PHE A 149 -4.24 7.54 19.96
CA PHE A 149 -5.65 7.91 20.04
C PHE A 149 -6.37 7.31 18.81
N PRO A 150 -7.21 6.27 19.00
CA PRO A 150 -7.90 5.62 17.88
C PRO A 150 -8.81 6.58 17.10
N ILE A 151 -8.91 6.34 15.79
CA ILE A 151 -9.75 7.12 14.87
C ILE A 151 -11.17 7.36 15.42
N GLY A 152 -11.65 8.60 15.33
CA GLY A 152 -12.99 8.98 15.79
C GLY A 152 -13.18 9.10 17.30
N MET A 153 -12.27 8.61 18.15
CA MET A 153 -12.42 8.71 19.62
C MET A 153 -12.25 10.16 20.12
N ILE A 154 -13.05 10.55 21.11
CA ILE A 154 -12.91 11.86 21.77
C ILE A 154 -11.73 11.80 22.74
N HIS A 155 -10.77 12.71 22.57
CA HIS A 155 -9.51 12.73 23.32
C HIS A 155 -8.99 14.14 23.58
N PHE A 156 -7.98 14.25 24.44
CA PHE A 156 -7.33 15.50 24.84
C PHE A 156 -5.86 15.27 25.20
N GLN A 157 -5.08 16.36 25.21
CA GLN A 157 -3.75 16.41 25.80
C GLN A 157 -3.58 17.69 26.65
N PHE A 158 -3.12 17.55 27.89
CA PHE A 158 -3.00 18.63 28.87
C PHE A 158 -1.60 18.68 29.48
N ASN A 159 -0.91 19.82 29.39
CA ASN A 159 0.39 20.00 30.01
C ASN A 159 0.24 20.13 31.53
N VAL A 160 0.72 19.13 32.27
CA VAL A 160 0.69 19.12 33.74
C VAL A 160 1.95 19.73 34.37
N GLY A 161 2.92 20.15 33.55
CA GLY A 161 4.17 20.77 33.99
C GLY A 161 4.06 22.28 34.23
N GLU A 162 4.97 22.78 35.08
CA GLU A 162 5.20 24.21 35.34
C GLU A 162 5.95 24.92 34.19
N GLY A 163 6.58 24.14 33.31
CA GLY A 163 7.23 24.61 32.08
C GLY A 163 6.35 24.40 30.84
N PRO A 164 6.79 24.87 29.65
CA PRO A 164 6.15 24.51 28.40
C PRO A 164 6.26 23.00 28.11
N ALA A 165 5.45 22.52 27.18
CA ALA A 165 5.58 21.18 26.61
C ALA A 165 5.45 21.24 25.08
N VAL A 166 6.07 20.29 24.40
CA VAL A 166 6.05 20.16 22.93
C VAL A 166 5.93 18.69 22.55
N ALA A 167 5.07 18.38 21.58
CA ALA A 167 4.89 17.05 21.03
C ALA A 167 4.88 17.05 19.50
N LEU A 168 5.17 15.90 18.91
CA LEU A 168 4.96 15.61 17.49
C LEU A 168 3.91 14.50 17.37
N ALA A 169 2.97 14.65 16.44
CA ALA A 169 1.90 13.69 16.21
C ALA A 169 1.77 13.33 14.73
N GLY A 170 1.75 12.04 14.42
CA GLY A 170 1.48 11.51 13.07
C GLY A 170 0.03 11.03 12.94
N PHE A 171 -0.51 11.10 11.73
CA PHE A 171 -1.86 10.63 11.39
C PHE A 171 -1.85 9.78 10.13
N ASN A 172 -2.65 8.70 10.08
CA ASN A 172 -2.82 7.84 8.89
C ASN A 172 -3.79 8.47 7.86
N SER A 173 -3.64 9.76 7.61
CA SER A 173 -4.51 10.52 6.74
C SER A 173 -3.83 11.78 6.25
N GLN A 174 -3.91 12.07 4.95
CA GLN A 174 -3.47 13.36 4.41
C GLN A 174 -4.33 14.54 4.86
N ASN A 175 -5.48 14.27 5.49
CA ASN A 175 -6.37 15.25 6.11
C ASN A 175 -7.27 14.56 7.16
N PRO A 176 -6.80 14.34 8.40
CA PRO A 176 -7.54 13.61 9.45
C PRO A 176 -8.84 14.31 9.87
N GLY A 177 -9.05 15.57 9.46
CA GLY A 177 -10.11 16.44 9.96
C GLY A 177 -9.79 16.93 11.38
N LEU A 178 -10.68 17.73 11.96
CA LEU A 178 -10.64 18.12 13.36
C LEU A 178 -12.05 18.53 13.78
N ILE A 179 -12.55 17.96 14.87
CA ILE A 179 -13.79 18.37 15.52
C ILE A 179 -13.46 18.66 16.98
N VAL A 180 -13.27 19.94 17.33
CA VAL A 180 -13.19 20.38 18.72
C VAL A 180 -14.61 20.34 19.29
N VAL A 181 -14.86 19.53 20.32
CA VAL A 181 -16.20 19.18 20.79
C VAL A 181 -16.97 20.42 21.26
N ALA A 182 -16.31 21.31 22.02
CA ALA A 182 -16.95 22.52 22.53
C ALA A 182 -17.34 23.51 21.42
N ASP A 183 -16.46 23.74 20.43
CA ASP A 183 -16.73 24.62 19.29
C ASP A 183 -17.83 24.04 18.39
N ALA A 184 -17.83 22.72 18.17
CA ALA A 184 -18.83 22.03 17.35
C ALA A 184 -20.24 22.01 17.97
N VAL A 185 -20.34 22.03 19.30
CA VAL A 185 -21.61 21.99 20.04
C VAL A 185 -22.13 23.41 20.36
N PHE A 186 -21.29 24.27 20.95
CA PHE A 186 -21.71 25.58 21.47
C PHE A 186 -21.32 26.76 20.57
N GLY A 187 -20.34 26.57 19.68
CA GLY A 187 -19.85 27.58 18.72
C GLY A 187 -20.34 27.40 17.28
N SER A 188 -21.26 26.46 17.01
CA SER A 188 -21.67 26.08 15.65
C SER A 188 -22.31 27.24 14.87
N LYS A 189 -22.21 27.19 13.53
CA LYS A 189 -22.75 28.21 12.63
C LYS A 189 -23.53 27.53 11.48
N PRO A 190 -24.88 27.59 11.45
CA PRO A 190 -25.75 28.20 12.46
C PRO A 190 -25.68 27.50 13.84
N PRO A 191 -26.06 28.19 14.93
CA PRO A 191 -26.11 27.59 16.27
C PRO A 191 -27.10 26.42 16.35
N ILE A 192 -26.76 25.38 17.12
CA ILE A 192 -27.72 24.34 17.52
C ILE A 192 -28.84 25.01 18.36
N PRO A 193 -30.13 24.65 18.16
CA PRO A 193 -31.21 25.20 18.97
C PRO A 193 -31.02 24.90 20.47
N VAL A 194 -31.31 25.91 21.30
CA VAL A 194 -31.10 25.84 22.76
C VAL A 194 -31.92 24.70 23.35
N GLU A 195 -33.14 24.48 22.86
CA GLU A 195 -34.07 23.43 23.28
C GLU A 195 -33.63 22.00 22.92
N VAL A 196 -32.63 21.87 22.05
CA VAL A 196 -31.95 20.60 21.75
C VAL A 196 -30.80 20.41 22.75
N LEU A 197 -29.98 21.44 22.94
CA LEU A 197 -28.85 21.40 23.89
C LEU A 197 -29.31 21.19 25.35
N GLU A 198 -30.36 21.89 25.80
CA GLU A 198 -31.02 21.68 27.10
C GLU A 198 -31.32 20.19 27.36
N LYS A 199 -31.89 19.51 26.37
CA LYS A 199 -32.30 18.10 26.47
C LYS A 199 -31.13 17.14 26.32
N SER A 200 -30.13 17.48 25.51
CA SER A 200 -28.91 16.67 25.35
C SER A 200 -28.02 16.70 26.59
N PHE A 201 -27.86 17.87 27.21
CA PHE A 201 -27.01 18.07 28.39
C PHE A 201 -27.75 17.98 29.72
N GLN A 202 -29.09 17.99 29.71
CA GLN A 202 -29.96 17.87 30.89
C GLN A 202 -29.75 19.01 31.92
N VAL A 203 -29.53 20.22 31.42
CA VAL A 203 -29.30 21.45 32.20
C VAL A 203 -30.29 22.56 31.84
N GLY A 204 -30.33 23.61 32.67
CA GLY A 204 -31.16 24.78 32.46
C GLY A 204 -30.77 25.60 31.21
N LYS A 205 -31.75 26.34 30.68
CA LYS A 205 -31.60 27.22 29.53
C LYS A 205 -30.48 28.25 29.71
N ASP A 206 -30.44 28.84 30.90
CA ASP A 206 -29.44 29.80 31.36
C ASP A 206 -28.00 29.25 31.26
N VAL A 207 -27.80 27.99 31.67
CA VAL A 207 -26.49 27.30 31.55
C VAL A 207 -26.09 27.12 30.09
N ILE A 208 -27.02 26.75 29.21
CA ILE A 208 -26.75 26.63 27.76
C ILE A 208 -26.44 28.00 27.15
N GLU A 209 -27.21 29.03 27.48
CA GLU A 209 -26.99 30.38 26.94
C GLU A 209 -25.68 31.00 27.43
N GLU A 210 -25.26 30.73 28.67
CA GLU A 210 -23.92 31.09 29.20
C GLU A 210 -22.80 30.33 28.47
N LEU A 211 -22.90 29.01 28.31
CA LEU A 211 -21.92 28.21 27.57
C LEU A 211 -21.76 28.72 26.13
N MET A 212 -22.88 28.93 25.42
CA MET A 212 -22.86 29.50 24.06
C MET A 212 -22.33 30.93 24.01
N ALA A 213 -22.45 31.74 25.08
CA ALA A 213 -21.91 33.09 25.12
C ALA A 213 -20.37 33.11 25.06
N GLN A 214 -19.70 32.09 25.60
CA GLN A 214 -18.23 32.01 25.60
C GLN A 214 -17.58 31.94 24.21
N PHE A 215 -18.37 31.56 23.19
CA PHE A 215 -17.96 31.36 21.79
C PHE A 215 -18.47 32.46 20.83
N LYS A 216 -19.21 33.47 21.31
CA LYS A 216 -19.80 34.52 20.46
C LYS A 216 -18.89 35.74 20.29
N TYR A 217 -18.24 35.85 19.12
CA TYR A 217 -17.72 37.12 18.59
C TYR A 217 -18.11 37.29 17.09
N ILE A 218 -18.72 38.45 16.79
CA ILE A 218 -18.86 39.25 15.53
C ILE A 218 -18.38 38.56 14.21
N ILE A 219 -19.10 38.57 13.06
CA ILE A 219 -20.04 39.53 12.44
C ILE A 219 -21.30 38.83 11.86
N GLU A 220 -22.33 39.62 11.52
CA GLU A 220 -23.67 39.22 11.01
C GLU A 220 -23.77 38.71 9.55
N MET A 221 -24.99 38.24 9.23
CA MET A 221 -25.71 38.19 7.93
C MET A 221 -25.72 36.91 7.07
N ALA A 222 -26.79 36.84 6.27
CA ALA A 222 -27.05 35.92 5.15
C ALA A 222 -27.40 34.44 5.44
N SER A 223 -28.34 34.18 6.37
CA SER A 223 -29.13 32.93 6.31
C SER A 223 -30.07 32.95 5.08
N ARG A 224 -29.90 32.00 4.12
CA ARG A 224 -30.94 31.67 3.09
C ARG A 224 -30.73 30.41 2.19
N PHE A 225 -30.06 29.34 2.63
CA PHE A 225 -29.83 28.14 1.78
C PHE A 225 -30.27 26.77 2.35
N LEU A 226 -31.24 26.72 3.27
CA LEU A 226 -31.70 25.45 3.87
C LEU A 226 -32.63 24.57 3.00
N LEU A 227 -33.17 25.09 1.89
CA LEU A 227 -34.10 24.32 1.02
C LEU A 227 -33.44 23.56 -0.15
N LEU A 228 -32.19 23.88 -0.51
CA LEU A 228 -31.51 23.24 -1.65
C LEU A 228 -30.88 21.88 -1.29
N ALA A 229 -30.51 21.67 -0.03
CA ALA A 229 -29.95 20.40 0.45
C ALA A 229 -30.92 19.21 0.32
N LEU A 230 -32.22 19.45 0.42
CA LEU A 230 -33.26 18.41 0.36
C LEU A 230 -33.48 17.80 -1.04
N PHE A 231 -32.94 18.41 -2.10
CA PHE A 231 -33.04 17.88 -3.47
C PHE A 231 -31.82 17.08 -3.94
N ALA A 232 -30.74 17.02 -3.14
CA ALA A 232 -29.49 16.34 -3.50
C ALA A 232 -29.50 14.82 -3.22
N LEU A 233 -30.52 14.31 -2.52
CA LEU A 233 -30.57 12.92 -2.02
C LEU A 233 -31.06 11.85 -3.03
N VAL A 234 -31.08 12.17 -4.33
CA VAL A 234 -31.52 11.22 -5.39
C VAL A 234 -30.43 11.04 -6.45
N PHE A 235 -29.22 10.75 -6.00
CA PHE A 235 -28.13 10.22 -6.85
C PHE A 235 -27.46 9.04 -6.16
N SER A 236 -26.93 8.12 -6.98
CA SER A 236 -26.34 6.84 -6.55
C SER A 236 -25.20 7.06 -5.55
N GLN A 237 -25.39 6.65 -4.30
CA GLN A 237 -24.28 6.64 -3.33
C GLN A 237 -23.39 5.42 -3.58
N ALA A 238 -22.26 5.65 -4.22
CA ALA A 238 -21.12 4.75 -4.12
C ALA A 238 -20.37 5.11 -2.83
N ILE A 239 -20.39 4.22 -1.84
CA ILE A 239 -19.56 4.35 -0.63
C ILE A 239 -18.23 3.66 -0.94
N ALA A 240 -17.21 4.46 -1.22
CA ALA A 240 -15.83 4.05 -1.12
C ALA A 240 -15.33 4.40 0.29
N SER A 241 -15.05 3.37 1.08
CA SER A 241 -14.33 3.50 2.34
C SER A 241 -13.71 2.16 2.71
N ASP A 242 -12.68 2.21 3.55
CA ASP A 242 -12.26 1.06 4.32
C ASP A 242 -13.46 0.49 5.11
N PRO A 243 -13.47 -0.83 5.40
CA PRO A 243 -14.51 -1.41 6.24
C PRO A 243 -14.46 -0.78 7.63
N SER A 244 -15.46 0.04 7.96
CA SER A 244 -15.56 0.75 9.25
C SER A 244 -15.34 -0.22 10.42
N PRO A 245 -14.49 0.12 11.39
CA PRO A 245 -14.15 -0.81 12.46
C PRO A 245 -15.39 -1.18 13.27
N LEU A 246 -15.61 -2.49 13.48
CA LEU A 246 -16.81 -3.03 14.14
C LEU A 246 -16.86 -2.75 15.66
N GLN A 247 -15.82 -2.12 16.19
CA GLN A 247 -15.56 -1.79 17.59
C GLN A 247 -14.53 -0.64 17.61
N ASP A 248 -14.48 0.17 18.68
CA ASP A 248 -13.62 1.38 18.76
C ASP A 248 -12.13 1.14 18.42
N PHE A 249 -11.61 -0.04 18.74
CA PHE A 249 -10.24 -0.47 18.48
C PHE A 249 -10.11 -2.00 18.55
N CYS A 250 -9.05 -2.57 17.96
CA CYS A 250 -8.67 -3.97 18.12
C CYS A 250 -7.28 -4.05 18.76
N VAL A 251 -7.18 -4.26 20.08
CA VAL A 251 -5.85 -4.44 20.71
C VAL A 251 -5.29 -5.82 20.36
N ALA A 252 -4.03 -5.92 19.92
CA ALA A 252 -3.43 -7.19 19.53
C ALA A 252 -3.21 -8.17 20.70
N ASP A 253 -3.76 -9.38 20.59
CA ASP A 253 -3.34 -10.54 21.38
C ASP A 253 -2.09 -11.19 20.75
N LYS A 254 -0.93 -10.82 21.27
CA LYS A 254 0.40 -11.32 20.85
C LYS A 254 0.65 -12.78 21.24
N ASN A 255 -0.23 -13.41 22.03
CA ASN A 255 -0.11 -14.80 22.46
C ASN A 255 -1.06 -15.75 21.69
N SER A 256 -1.87 -15.22 20.77
CA SER A 256 -2.85 -16.03 20.05
C SER A 256 -2.17 -17.05 19.12
N PRO A 257 -2.57 -18.34 19.13
CA PRO A 257 -2.07 -19.34 18.19
C PRO A 257 -2.67 -19.22 16.79
N VAL A 258 -3.59 -18.27 16.56
CA VAL A 258 -4.32 -18.08 15.30
C VAL A 258 -3.63 -17.01 14.46
N PHE A 259 -3.08 -17.41 13.30
CA PHE A 259 -2.35 -16.52 12.39
C PHE A 259 -3.25 -16.03 11.24
N VAL A 260 -3.48 -14.72 11.18
CA VAL A 260 -4.34 -14.04 10.18
C VAL A 260 -3.53 -12.97 9.43
N ASN A 261 -4.17 -12.25 8.51
CA ASN A 261 -3.60 -11.00 7.99
C ASN A 261 -3.64 -9.95 9.10
N GLY A 262 -2.52 -9.75 9.82
CA GLY A 262 -2.46 -8.92 11.02
C GLY A 262 -2.54 -9.75 12.32
N LEU A 263 -3.03 -9.14 13.41
CA LEU A 263 -3.11 -9.78 14.73
C LEU A 263 -4.57 -9.90 15.23
N VAL A 264 -4.82 -10.94 16.03
CA VAL A 264 -6.11 -11.25 16.66
C VAL A 264 -6.45 -10.21 17.74
N CYS A 265 -7.73 -9.85 17.90
CA CYS A 265 -8.14 -8.91 18.94
C CYS A 265 -8.21 -9.56 20.33
N LYS A 266 -7.50 -8.97 21.29
CA LYS A 266 -7.71 -9.09 22.74
C LYS A 266 -9.16 -8.67 23.08
N ASN A 267 -9.78 -9.32 24.06
CA ASN A 267 -11.12 -8.94 24.53
C ASN A 267 -11.10 -7.51 25.12
N PRO A 268 -11.96 -6.58 24.66
CA PRO A 268 -11.97 -5.19 25.13
C PRO A 268 -12.08 -5.01 26.66
N ASN A 269 -12.72 -5.95 27.37
CA ASN A 269 -12.88 -5.89 28.83
C ASN A 269 -11.55 -6.08 29.59
N PHE A 270 -10.47 -6.47 28.93
CA PHE A 270 -9.12 -6.59 29.50
C PHE A 270 -8.16 -5.50 29.01
N THR A 271 -8.66 -4.50 28.29
CA THR A 271 -7.84 -3.40 27.74
C THR A 271 -7.49 -2.36 28.81
N THR A 272 -6.25 -1.87 28.79
CA THR A 272 -5.69 -0.89 29.73
C THR A 272 -4.99 0.25 28.97
N PRO A 273 -4.73 1.42 29.61
CA PRO A 273 -3.95 2.50 28.98
C PRO A 273 -2.55 2.06 28.52
N GLU A 274 -1.99 1.05 29.19
CA GLU A 274 -0.72 0.40 28.84
C GLU A 274 -0.74 -0.28 27.46
N ASP A 275 -1.91 -0.73 26.96
CA ASP A 275 -2.01 -1.29 25.60
C ASP A 275 -1.81 -0.23 24.50
N PHE A 276 -1.95 1.06 24.82
CA PHE A 276 -1.82 2.20 23.89
C PHE A 276 -0.54 3.03 24.09
N PHE A 277 0.38 2.55 24.93
CA PHE A 277 1.52 3.31 25.43
C PHE A 277 2.87 2.63 25.14
N PHE A 278 3.88 3.42 24.80
CA PHE A 278 5.29 3.03 24.75
C PHE A 278 6.16 4.11 25.41
N SER A 279 7.36 3.74 25.86
CA SER A 279 8.30 4.62 26.56
C SER A 279 9.73 4.35 26.08
N GLY A 280 10.55 5.40 25.99
CA GLY A 280 11.96 5.31 25.61
C GLY A 280 12.29 5.68 24.15
N LEU A 281 11.38 6.34 23.42
CA LEU A 281 11.67 6.91 22.09
C LEU A 281 12.61 8.14 22.16
N ASP A 282 12.88 8.67 23.35
CA ASP A 282 13.94 9.65 23.60
C ASP A 282 15.35 9.03 23.56
N GLN A 283 15.46 7.71 23.71
CA GLN A 283 16.75 7.02 23.73
C GLN A 283 17.34 6.91 22.31
N PRO A 284 18.58 7.41 22.08
CA PRO A 284 19.22 7.31 20.77
C PRO A 284 19.64 5.88 20.45
N GLY A 285 19.34 5.43 19.22
CA GLY A 285 19.78 4.12 18.74
C GLY A 285 21.30 4.02 18.49
N ASN A 286 21.84 2.79 18.42
CA ASN A 286 23.28 2.55 18.29
C ASN A 286 23.82 2.81 16.86
N THR A 287 24.33 4.01 16.63
CA THR A 287 24.89 4.46 15.35
C THR A 287 26.35 4.04 15.08
N THR A 288 26.96 3.19 15.90
CA THR A 288 28.38 2.77 15.73
C THR A 288 28.64 1.77 14.59
N ASN A 289 27.58 1.30 13.92
CA ASN A 289 27.68 0.39 12.77
C ASN A 289 28.23 1.08 11.50
N LYS A 290 28.64 0.29 10.49
CA LYS A 290 29.25 0.79 9.23
C LYS A 290 28.40 1.84 8.50
N LEU A 291 27.08 1.77 8.57
CA LEU A 291 26.18 2.70 7.88
C LEU A 291 25.92 3.97 8.71
N GLY A 292 26.17 3.95 10.02
CA GLY A 292 26.19 5.13 10.88
C GLY A 292 24.80 5.64 11.27
N PHE A 293 23.77 4.79 11.20
CA PHE A 293 22.39 5.13 11.57
C PHE A 293 21.81 4.09 12.53
N ALA A 294 20.70 4.42 13.18
CA ALA A 294 19.85 3.47 13.89
C ALA A 294 18.37 3.85 13.70
N ALA A 295 17.48 2.85 13.79
CA ALA A 295 16.05 2.99 13.53
C ALA A 295 15.27 2.30 14.66
N ASN A 296 14.56 3.10 15.46
CA ASN A 296 13.76 2.64 16.60
C ASN A 296 12.28 2.76 16.24
N LEU A 297 11.70 1.67 15.72
CA LEU A 297 10.30 1.60 15.27
C LEU A 297 9.35 1.34 16.46
N VAL A 298 8.25 2.09 16.50
CA VAL A 298 7.11 1.91 17.41
C VAL A 298 5.90 1.51 16.56
N ASP A 299 5.77 0.20 16.38
CA ASP A 299 4.74 -0.48 15.61
C ASP A 299 3.75 -1.22 16.54
N VAL A 300 2.93 -2.10 15.96
CA VAL A 300 2.02 -2.98 16.72
C VAL A 300 2.74 -3.91 17.71
N MET A 301 4.00 -4.26 17.45
CA MET A 301 4.83 -5.08 18.35
C MET A 301 5.36 -4.28 19.54
N ALA A 302 5.54 -2.96 19.40
CA ALA A 302 5.70 -2.04 20.53
C ALA A 302 4.36 -1.75 21.24
N ILE A 303 3.37 -1.17 20.55
CA ILE A 303 2.07 -0.76 21.10
C ILE A 303 0.95 -1.71 20.59
N PRO A 304 0.45 -2.66 21.40
CA PRO A 304 -0.60 -3.60 20.98
C PRO A 304 -1.87 -2.93 20.41
N GLY A 305 -2.21 -1.73 20.91
CA GLY A 305 -3.36 -0.94 20.50
C GLY A 305 -3.28 -0.31 19.10
N LEU A 306 -2.13 -0.40 18.40
CA LEU A 306 -2.01 0.02 16.99
C LEU A 306 -2.63 -0.95 15.98
N ASN A 307 -3.08 -2.12 16.42
CA ASN A 307 -3.64 -3.11 15.52
C ASN A 307 -5.00 -2.67 14.96
N THR A 308 -5.16 -2.87 13.65
CA THR A 308 -6.19 -2.31 12.77
C THR A 308 -6.28 -0.78 12.76
N LEU A 309 -5.25 -0.05 13.21
CA LEU A 309 -5.24 1.44 13.21
C LEU A 309 -4.36 2.07 12.12
N GLY A 310 -3.66 1.26 11.31
CA GLY A 310 -3.03 1.73 10.06
C GLY A 310 -1.90 2.75 10.23
N ILE A 311 -1.22 2.79 11.38
CA ILE A 311 -0.13 3.75 11.64
C ILE A 311 1.00 3.15 12.48
N SER A 312 2.23 3.65 12.28
CA SER A 312 3.37 3.46 13.18
C SER A 312 4.21 4.74 13.24
N LEU A 313 5.04 4.85 14.28
CA LEU A 313 5.95 5.99 14.51
C LEU A 313 7.39 5.47 14.60
N LEU A 314 8.35 6.21 14.05
CA LEU A 314 9.73 5.77 13.91
C LEU A 314 10.68 6.88 14.34
N ARG A 315 11.68 6.57 15.17
CA ARG A 315 12.84 7.45 15.39
C ARG A 315 14.02 6.98 14.54
N LEU A 316 14.70 7.94 13.93
CA LEU A 316 15.89 7.73 13.12
C LEU A 316 17.06 8.54 13.69
N ASP A 317 18.08 7.86 14.22
CA ASP A 317 19.32 8.47 14.73
C ASP A 317 20.47 8.30 13.75
N PHE A 318 21.34 9.31 13.63
CA PHE A 318 22.45 9.31 12.69
C PHE A 318 23.71 9.90 13.32
N ALA A 319 24.84 9.21 13.16
CA ALA A 319 26.17 9.78 13.34
C ALA A 319 26.49 10.80 12.22
N PRO A 320 27.58 11.60 12.31
CA PRO A 320 28.06 12.39 11.16
C PRO A 320 28.33 11.49 9.94
N ASN A 321 27.85 11.89 8.76
CA ASN A 321 27.82 11.04 7.54
C ASN A 321 27.02 9.73 7.72
N GLY A 322 26.13 9.64 8.70
CA GLY A 322 25.21 8.52 8.89
C GLY A 322 24.23 8.39 7.74
N LEU A 323 23.93 7.16 7.30
CA LEU A 323 23.16 6.88 6.10
C LEU A 323 22.16 5.75 6.34
N ILE A 324 20.87 6.04 6.19
CA ILE A 324 19.90 5.01 5.82
C ILE A 324 20.04 4.82 4.30
N PRO A 325 20.46 3.65 3.82
CA PRO A 325 20.73 3.44 2.40
C PRO A 325 19.43 3.43 1.57
N PRO A 326 19.52 3.46 0.23
CA PRO A 326 18.41 3.16 -0.68
C PRO A 326 17.60 1.95 -0.21
N HIS A 327 16.33 2.20 0.14
CA HIS A 327 15.40 1.22 0.70
C HIS A 327 13.94 1.55 0.31
N ILE A 328 13.03 0.63 0.62
CA ILE A 328 11.59 0.74 0.33
C ILE A 328 10.78 0.31 1.56
N HIS A 329 9.69 1.03 1.84
CA HIS A 329 8.57 0.56 2.66
C HIS A 329 7.46 0.05 1.72
N PRO A 330 7.26 -1.28 1.57
CA PRO A 330 6.31 -1.83 0.60
C PRO A 330 4.83 -1.71 1.01
N ARG A 331 4.54 -1.23 2.22
CA ARG A 331 3.18 -1.10 2.78
C ARG A 331 2.90 0.26 3.44
N ALA A 332 3.75 1.26 3.26
CA ALA A 332 3.55 2.60 3.84
C ALA A 332 4.28 3.68 3.05
N THR A 333 3.72 4.89 3.04
CA THR A 333 4.53 6.10 2.84
C THR A 333 5.16 6.49 4.18
N GLU A 334 6.33 7.15 4.14
CA GLU A 334 7.00 7.74 5.30
C GLU A 334 6.90 9.28 5.23
N ILE A 335 6.56 9.94 6.34
CA ILE A 335 6.69 11.40 6.51
C ILE A 335 7.72 11.73 7.59
N PHE A 336 8.96 12.02 7.15
CA PHE A 336 10.11 12.30 8.01
C PHE A 336 10.17 13.77 8.41
N THR A 337 10.37 14.04 9.71
CA THR A 337 10.57 15.38 10.27
C THR A 337 11.91 15.45 10.99
N VAL A 338 12.74 16.42 10.60
CA VAL A 338 14.07 16.63 11.20
C VAL A 338 13.94 17.34 12.54
N VAL A 339 14.32 16.67 13.63
CA VAL A 339 14.31 17.25 14.99
C VAL A 339 15.65 17.89 15.33
N GLU A 340 16.76 17.33 14.83
CA GLU A 340 18.10 17.92 14.95
C GLU A 340 19.04 17.44 13.84
N GLY A 341 19.90 18.33 13.32
CA GLY A 341 20.86 18.03 12.25
C GLY A 341 20.49 18.61 10.89
N THR A 342 21.23 18.20 9.85
CA THR A 342 21.03 18.58 8.45
C THR A 342 21.16 17.35 7.56
N PHE A 343 20.11 17.07 6.78
CA PHE A 343 19.96 15.83 6.04
C PHE A 343 19.83 16.09 4.54
N TYR A 344 20.53 15.32 3.73
CA TYR A 344 20.21 15.16 2.32
C TYR A 344 19.33 13.92 2.15
N VAL A 345 18.12 14.12 1.61
CA VAL A 345 17.13 13.05 1.44
C VAL A 345 16.65 13.00 0.00
N GLY A 346 16.10 11.87 -0.43
CA GLY A 346 15.41 11.79 -1.71
C GLY A 346 14.78 10.44 -2.01
N PHE A 347 13.93 10.41 -3.04
CA PHE A 347 13.33 9.20 -3.60
C PHE A 347 13.39 9.19 -5.14
N VAL A 348 13.36 8.00 -5.72
CA VAL A 348 13.38 7.78 -7.16
C VAL A 348 12.02 7.25 -7.64
N THR A 349 11.47 7.83 -8.72
CA THR A 349 10.25 7.33 -9.35
C THR A 349 10.46 5.96 -10.00
N SER A 350 9.35 5.29 -10.30
CA SER A 350 9.34 4.12 -11.15
C SER A 350 9.74 4.44 -12.61
N ASN A 351 9.84 3.39 -13.41
CA ASN A 351 10.20 3.42 -14.83
C ASN A 351 9.00 3.88 -15.69
N PRO A 352 9.24 4.58 -16.80
CA PRO A 352 10.54 4.79 -17.45
C PRO A 352 11.39 5.95 -16.90
N GLU A 353 10.84 6.88 -16.12
CA GLU A 353 11.54 8.13 -15.78
C GLU A 353 12.74 7.96 -14.84
N ASN A 354 12.69 7.07 -13.84
CA ASN A 354 13.72 6.90 -12.80
C ASN A 354 14.19 8.25 -12.20
N ARG A 355 13.25 9.19 -12.00
CA ARG A 355 13.55 10.57 -11.64
C ARG A 355 13.83 10.69 -10.15
N LEU A 356 14.99 11.26 -9.78
CA LEU A 356 15.33 11.57 -8.40
C LEU A 356 14.71 12.90 -7.97
N PHE A 357 13.82 12.84 -6.98
CA PHE A 357 13.43 13.99 -6.17
C PHE A 357 14.29 14.01 -4.92
N SER A 358 15.00 15.10 -4.65
CA SER A 358 15.88 15.20 -3.48
C SER A 358 15.94 16.62 -2.91
N LYS A 359 16.26 16.71 -1.61
CA LYS A 359 16.25 17.96 -0.86
C LYS A 359 17.27 17.94 0.28
N VAL A 360 17.82 19.11 0.62
CA VAL A 360 18.51 19.31 1.89
C VAL A 360 17.53 19.87 2.91
N MET A 361 17.40 19.19 4.03
CA MET A 361 16.51 19.49 5.16
C MET A 361 17.30 19.90 6.39
N ASN A 362 16.71 20.75 7.22
CA ASN A 362 17.25 21.20 8.51
C ASN A 362 16.19 21.03 9.61
N LYS A 363 16.57 21.27 10.88
CA LYS A 363 15.66 21.24 12.03
C LYS A 363 14.35 21.98 11.76
N GLY A 364 13.23 21.26 11.80
CA GLY A 364 11.88 21.77 11.54
C GLY A 364 11.37 21.56 10.10
N ASP A 365 12.16 20.97 9.22
CA ASP A 365 11.71 20.57 7.89
C ASP A 365 11.08 19.18 7.89
N VAL A 366 10.13 18.99 6.98
CA VAL A 366 9.29 17.80 6.78
C VAL A 366 9.38 17.39 5.30
N PHE A 367 9.55 16.10 5.04
CA PHE A 367 9.57 15.54 3.69
C PHE A 367 8.84 14.21 3.65
N VAL A 368 8.14 13.91 2.55
CA VAL A 368 7.37 12.66 2.38
C VAL A 368 7.94 11.77 1.28
N PHE A 369 8.05 10.48 1.56
CA PHE A 369 8.50 9.43 0.65
C PHE A 369 7.31 8.49 0.36
N PRO A 370 6.80 8.45 -0.88
CA PRO A 370 5.63 7.62 -1.23
C PRO A 370 5.87 6.11 -1.07
N GLU A 371 4.80 5.38 -0.77
CA GLU A 371 4.77 3.91 -0.69
C GLU A 371 5.46 3.24 -1.90
N GLY A 372 6.28 2.23 -1.61
CA GLY A 372 6.88 1.39 -2.66
C GLY A 372 8.05 2.01 -3.44
N LEU A 373 8.41 3.29 -3.21
CA LEU A 373 9.51 3.95 -3.93
C LEU A 373 10.85 3.81 -3.21
N ILE A 374 11.94 3.73 -4.00
CA ILE A 374 13.32 3.69 -3.47
C ILE A 374 13.69 5.07 -2.92
N HIS A 375 14.04 5.14 -1.63
CA HIS A 375 14.40 6.38 -0.95
C HIS A 375 15.55 6.21 0.05
N PHE A 376 16.12 7.34 0.50
CA PHE A 376 17.26 7.39 1.41
C PHE A 376 17.26 8.66 2.28
N GLN A 377 17.97 8.60 3.40
CA GLN A 377 18.21 9.72 4.32
C GLN A 377 19.69 9.72 4.74
N PHE A 378 20.40 10.81 4.47
CA PHE A 378 21.85 10.94 4.68
C PHE A 378 22.19 12.17 5.52
N ASN A 379 22.79 11.99 6.69
CA ASN A 379 23.24 13.09 7.54
C ASN A 379 24.51 13.73 6.98
N ILE A 380 24.36 14.83 6.22
CA ILE A 380 25.46 15.65 5.72
C ILE A 380 26.00 16.64 6.78
N GLY A 381 25.42 16.63 7.98
CA GLY A 381 25.89 17.39 9.13
C GLY A 381 27.24 16.91 9.66
N LYS A 382 27.99 17.85 10.26
CA LYS A 382 29.26 17.56 10.97
C LYS A 382 29.07 16.97 12.36
N THR A 383 27.84 17.00 12.87
CA THR A 383 27.40 16.44 14.15
C THR A 383 26.49 15.25 13.92
N SER A 384 26.21 14.49 14.97
CA SER A 384 25.05 13.60 14.98
C SER A 384 23.76 14.42 14.76
N GLY A 385 22.69 13.74 14.34
CA GLY A 385 21.35 14.30 14.19
C GLY A 385 20.30 13.21 14.29
N PHE A 386 19.05 13.59 14.46
CA PHE A 386 17.92 12.66 14.48
C PHE A 386 16.62 13.29 13.97
N GLY A 387 15.69 12.43 13.60
CA GLY A 387 14.33 12.83 13.23
C GLY A 387 13.29 11.79 13.65
N ILE A 388 12.03 12.19 13.48
CA ILE A 388 10.85 11.37 13.76
C ILE A 388 10.04 11.25 12.49
N SER A 389 9.61 10.02 12.16
CA SER A 389 8.81 9.71 10.99
C SER A 389 7.46 9.11 11.38
N GLY A 390 6.38 9.61 10.78
CA GLY A 390 5.09 8.90 10.74
C GLY A 390 5.04 7.96 9.53
N LEU A 391 4.44 6.80 9.68
CA LEU A 391 4.31 5.78 8.63
C LEU A 391 2.85 5.39 8.47
N SER A 392 2.34 5.37 7.22
CA SER A 392 0.93 5.10 6.90
C SER A 392 0.52 3.61 7.01
N SER A 393 1.15 2.84 7.90
CA SER A 393 0.77 1.47 8.24
C SER A 393 1.31 1.06 9.60
N GLN A 394 0.58 0.16 10.27
CA GLN A 394 1.00 -0.52 11.51
C GLN A 394 2.14 -1.53 11.30
N ASN A 395 2.41 -1.93 10.05
CA ASN A 395 3.57 -2.73 9.65
C ASN A 395 4.03 -2.26 8.24
N PRO A 396 4.93 -1.27 8.15
CA PRO A 396 5.35 -0.69 6.87
C PRO A 396 6.16 -1.66 5.99
N GLY A 397 6.74 -2.71 6.59
CA GLY A 397 7.80 -3.53 5.99
C GLY A 397 9.10 -2.74 5.77
N LEU A 398 10.19 -3.43 5.42
CA LEU A 398 11.46 -2.77 5.10
C LEU A 398 12.27 -3.59 4.09
N ILE A 399 12.60 -3.02 2.94
CA ILE A 399 13.45 -3.67 1.92
C ILE A 399 14.72 -2.82 1.73
N LEU A 400 15.82 -3.23 2.35
CA LEU A 400 17.14 -2.59 2.21
C LEU A 400 17.80 -3.08 0.92
N ILE A 401 17.77 -2.29 -0.15
CA ILE A 401 18.04 -2.76 -1.53
C ILE A 401 19.34 -3.57 -1.66
N ALA A 402 20.46 -3.05 -1.12
CA ALA A 402 21.75 -3.74 -1.20
C ALA A 402 21.77 -5.08 -0.44
N ASN A 403 21.03 -5.20 0.66
CA ASN A 403 20.97 -6.43 1.46
C ASN A 403 19.99 -7.44 0.85
N THR A 404 18.85 -7.00 0.35
CA THR A 404 17.86 -7.88 -0.28
C THR A 404 18.35 -8.45 -1.63
N VAL A 405 19.21 -7.72 -2.36
CA VAL A 405 19.79 -8.17 -3.63
C VAL A 405 21.11 -8.94 -3.47
N PHE A 406 22.05 -8.42 -2.67
CA PHE A 406 23.39 -9.01 -2.52
C PHE A 406 23.60 -9.74 -1.19
N GLY A 407 22.56 -9.92 -0.37
CA GLY A 407 22.62 -10.59 0.93
C GLY A 407 21.37 -11.43 1.22
N SER A 408 20.67 -11.90 0.18
CA SER A 408 19.55 -12.82 0.34
C SER A 408 20.03 -14.18 0.85
N ASN A 409 19.15 -14.92 1.52
CA ASN A 409 19.45 -16.28 1.98
C ASN A 409 18.41 -17.30 1.45
N PRO A 410 18.79 -18.26 0.58
CA PRO A 410 20.10 -18.38 -0.08
C PRO A 410 20.42 -17.19 -1.01
N PRO A 411 21.69 -16.99 -1.41
CA PRO A 411 22.08 -15.91 -2.31
C PRO A 411 21.47 -16.09 -3.71
N ILE A 412 21.08 -14.99 -4.35
CA ILE A 412 20.80 -14.97 -5.80
C ILE A 412 22.09 -15.33 -6.55
N SER A 413 21.96 -16.12 -7.61
CA SER A 413 23.08 -16.57 -8.46
C SER A 413 23.95 -15.40 -8.94
N ASP A 414 25.27 -15.61 -8.92
CA ASP A 414 26.27 -14.66 -9.37
C ASP A 414 26.14 -14.33 -10.87
N ASP A 415 25.79 -15.30 -11.73
CA ASP A 415 25.44 -15.07 -13.15
C ASP A 415 24.29 -14.07 -13.31
N ILE A 416 23.26 -14.18 -12.47
CA ILE A 416 22.07 -13.32 -12.52
C ILE A 416 22.42 -11.89 -12.09
N LEU A 417 23.15 -11.74 -10.98
CA LEU A 417 23.55 -10.42 -10.49
C LEU A 417 24.61 -9.77 -11.38
N ALA A 418 25.59 -10.53 -11.89
CA ALA A 418 26.59 -10.05 -12.83
C ALA A 418 25.92 -9.50 -14.10
N LYS A 419 24.95 -10.23 -14.65
CA LYS A 419 24.20 -9.78 -15.83
C LYS A 419 23.21 -8.65 -15.54
N ALA A 420 22.58 -8.63 -14.37
CA ALA A 420 21.65 -7.57 -13.98
C ALA A 420 22.35 -6.22 -13.80
N PHE A 421 23.48 -6.22 -13.09
CA PHE A 421 24.22 -5.01 -12.73
C PHE A 421 25.39 -4.70 -13.67
N GLN A 422 25.64 -5.54 -14.68
CA GLN A 422 26.72 -5.43 -15.66
C GLN A 422 28.12 -5.45 -14.99
N LEU A 423 28.30 -6.38 -14.06
CA LEU A 423 29.50 -6.54 -13.23
C LEU A 423 30.29 -7.79 -13.61
N ASP A 424 31.59 -7.81 -13.34
CA ASP A 424 32.33 -9.07 -13.22
C ASP A 424 31.78 -9.91 -12.06
N LYS A 425 31.68 -11.24 -12.22
CA LYS A 425 31.31 -12.18 -11.14
C LYS A 425 32.11 -11.92 -9.86
N LYS A 426 33.41 -11.66 -9.96
CA LYS A 426 34.29 -11.33 -8.82
C LYS A 426 33.85 -10.09 -8.01
N ILE A 427 33.20 -9.12 -8.65
CA ILE A 427 32.64 -7.94 -7.96
C ILE A 427 31.34 -8.33 -7.25
N VAL A 428 30.53 -9.21 -7.85
CA VAL A 428 29.33 -9.78 -7.22
C VAL A 428 29.71 -10.63 -6.00
N ASP A 429 30.63 -11.58 -6.15
CA ASP A 429 31.17 -12.43 -5.06
C ASP A 429 31.66 -11.55 -3.89
N TRP A 430 32.35 -10.45 -4.21
CA TRP A 430 32.84 -9.51 -3.22
C TRP A 430 31.72 -8.73 -2.53
N LEU A 431 30.71 -8.24 -3.27
CA LEU A 431 29.52 -7.59 -2.72
C LEU A 431 28.73 -8.54 -1.80
N GLN A 432 28.58 -9.81 -2.19
CA GLN A 432 27.91 -10.84 -1.39
C GLN A 432 28.69 -11.17 -0.10
N THR A 433 30.01 -11.36 -0.19
CA THR A 433 30.86 -11.57 1.00
C THR A 433 30.99 -10.34 1.92
N GLN A 434 30.56 -9.15 1.49
CA GLN A 434 30.35 -7.99 2.37
C GLN A 434 29.01 -8.03 3.13
N ARG A 435 28.14 -9.04 2.93
CA ARG A 435 26.84 -9.19 3.61
C ARG A 435 26.73 -10.47 4.44
N ASP A 436 27.26 -11.61 3.96
CA ASP A 436 27.20 -12.91 4.67
C ASP A 436 27.66 -12.86 6.14
N ARG A 437 28.63 -11.99 6.45
CA ARG A 437 29.26 -11.90 7.78
C ARG A 437 28.31 -11.48 8.91
N TYR A 438 27.10 -10.99 8.61
CA TYR A 438 26.14 -10.57 9.64
C TYR A 438 25.27 -11.72 10.18
N ILE A 439 25.14 -12.83 9.45
CA ILE A 439 24.20 -13.92 9.78
C ILE A 439 24.69 -14.76 10.99
N ILE A 440 26.01 -14.81 11.21
CA ILE A 440 26.64 -15.73 12.17
C ILE A 440 26.37 -15.36 13.65
N GLU A 441 26.17 -14.09 13.98
CA GLU A 441 25.95 -13.66 15.38
C GLU A 441 24.51 -13.83 15.88
N MET A 442 23.51 -13.84 14.98
CA MET A 442 22.10 -13.78 15.37
C MET A 442 21.46 -15.17 15.62
N ALA A 443 22.00 -16.23 15.02
CA ALA A 443 21.43 -17.57 15.06
C ALA A 443 21.38 -18.21 16.46
N THR A 444 22.18 -17.73 17.42
CA THR A 444 22.38 -18.38 18.74
C THR A 444 21.30 -18.10 19.79
N ARG A 445 20.25 -17.32 19.49
CA ARG A 445 19.27 -16.86 20.52
C ARG A 445 17.83 -17.34 20.39
N PHE A 446 17.43 -17.98 19.29
CA PHE A 446 16.00 -18.21 18.98
C PHE A 446 15.40 -19.57 19.41
N LEU A 447 16.17 -20.49 19.99
CA LEU A 447 15.78 -21.90 20.13
C LEU A 447 14.92 -22.26 21.37
N LEU A 448 14.31 -21.30 22.08
CA LEU A 448 13.86 -21.51 23.48
C LEU A 448 12.43 -21.06 23.85
N LEU A 449 11.60 -20.61 22.90
CA LEU A 449 10.25 -20.08 23.19
C LEU A 449 9.08 -20.84 22.51
N ALA A 450 9.35 -21.94 21.82
CA ALA A 450 8.35 -22.68 21.04
C ALA A 450 7.76 -23.89 21.80
N LEU A 451 6.97 -23.66 22.87
CA LEU A 451 6.12 -24.69 23.48
C LEU A 451 4.97 -24.10 24.33
N PHE A 452 3.79 -24.71 24.21
CA PHE A 452 2.48 -24.40 24.85
C PHE A 452 1.63 -23.26 24.28
N ALA A 453 0.65 -23.64 23.45
CA ALA A 453 -0.61 -22.92 23.24
C ALA A 453 -1.74 -23.93 22.94
N LEU A 454 -2.92 -23.76 23.55
CA LEU A 454 -4.18 -24.39 23.12
C LEU A 454 -5.40 -23.76 23.84
N VAL A 455 -6.54 -23.78 23.15
CA VAL A 455 -7.92 -23.34 23.52
C VAL A 455 -8.34 -21.98 22.93
N PHE A 456 -9.61 -21.94 22.50
CA PHE A 456 -10.16 -21.04 21.47
C PHE A 456 -10.64 -19.68 21.99
N SER A 457 -10.55 -18.67 21.11
CA SER A 457 -11.67 -17.78 20.77
C SER A 457 -11.48 -17.20 19.36
N GLN A 458 -12.50 -16.54 18.81
CA GLN A 458 -12.51 -16.03 17.42
C GLN A 458 -12.32 -14.50 17.39
N ALA A 459 -11.60 -14.00 16.38
CA ALA A 459 -11.69 -12.62 15.92
C ALA A 459 -11.64 -12.59 14.38
N ILE A 460 -12.27 -11.58 13.79
CA ILE A 460 -12.21 -11.29 12.35
C ILE A 460 -11.49 -9.96 12.18
N ALA A 461 -10.39 -9.95 11.44
CA ALA A 461 -9.73 -8.75 10.97
C ALA A 461 -9.86 -8.68 9.44
N SER A 462 -10.05 -7.48 8.90
CA SER A 462 -10.25 -7.24 7.47
C SER A 462 -9.51 -5.98 7.03
N ASP A 463 -8.19 -5.99 7.12
CA ASP A 463 -7.38 -5.10 6.29
C ASP A 463 -7.37 -5.68 4.86
N PRO A 464 -7.89 -4.95 3.85
CA PRO A 464 -7.84 -5.34 2.45
C PRO A 464 -6.44 -5.20 1.82
N SER A 465 -5.50 -4.51 2.48
CA SER A 465 -4.07 -4.60 2.19
C SER A 465 -3.42 -5.74 2.99
N PRO A 466 -2.42 -6.44 2.44
CA PRO A 466 -1.67 -7.44 3.20
C PRO A 466 -0.77 -6.74 4.23
N LEU A 467 -0.98 -7.01 5.52
CA LEU A 467 -0.20 -6.48 6.66
C LEU A 467 1.17 -7.17 6.84
N GLN A 468 1.58 -7.96 5.85
CA GLN A 468 2.78 -8.80 5.82
C GLN A 468 3.14 -9.11 4.35
N ASP A 469 4.31 -9.69 4.09
CA ASP A 469 4.82 -9.89 2.72
C ASP A 469 3.94 -10.82 1.86
N PHE A 470 3.28 -11.79 2.49
CA PHE A 470 2.29 -12.68 1.88
C PHE A 470 1.45 -13.39 2.95
N CYS A 471 0.25 -13.85 2.61
CA CYS A 471 -0.48 -14.87 3.37
C CYS A 471 -0.62 -16.12 2.49
N VAL A 472 -0.14 -17.26 2.97
CA VAL A 472 -0.36 -18.57 2.33
C VAL A 472 -1.51 -19.26 3.06
N ALA A 473 -2.52 -19.76 2.34
CA ALA A 473 -3.65 -20.44 2.97
C ALA A 473 -3.27 -21.77 3.65
N ASP A 474 -3.57 -21.90 4.96
CA ASP A 474 -3.69 -23.20 5.62
C ASP A 474 -5.06 -23.81 5.33
N LYS A 475 -5.07 -24.85 4.50
CA LYS A 475 -6.28 -25.59 4.08
C LYS A 475 -6.73 -26.63 5.12
N ASN A 476 -5.94 -26.88 6.16
CA ASN A 476 -6.23 -27.88 7.21
C ASN A 476 -6.77 -27.25 8.51
N SER A 477 -6.76 -25.92 8.62
CA SER A 477 -7.27 -25.21 9.79
C SER A 477 -8.79 -25.44 9.99
N PRO A 478 -9.26 -25.74 11.21
CA PRO A 478 -10.69 -25.85 11.51
C PRO A 478 -11.41 -24.50 11.65
N VAL A 479 -10.72 -23.37 11.45
CA VAL A 479 -11.26 -22.01 11.61
C VAL A 479 -11.21 -21.25 10.29
N PHE A 480 -12.37 -20.73 9.86
CA PHE A 480 -12.54 -19.90 8.67
C PHE A 480 -12.71 -18.42 9.05
N VAL A 481 -12.12 -17.52 8.28
CA VAL A 481 -12.18 -16.06 8.50
C VAL A 481 -12.20 -15.35 7.13
N ASN A 482 -13.40 -15.03 6.63
CA ASN A 482 -13.66 -14.35 5.34
C ASN A 482 -12.79 -14.81 4.15
N GLY A 483 -12.41 -16.10 4.16
CA GLY A 483 -11.23 -16.61 3.47
C GLY A 483 -10.58 -17.72 4.30
N LEU A 484 -9.32 -18.02 4.01
CA LEU A 484 -8.53 -19.06 4.69
C LEU A 484 -7.50 -18.43 5.64
N ILE A 485 -7.21 -19.11 6.75
CA ILE A 485 -6.19 -18.73 7.73
C ILE A 485 -4.79 -18.76 7.10
N CYS A 486 -3.87 -17.93 7.63
CA CYS A 486 -2.50 -17.87 7.13
C CYS A 486 -1.64 -18.99 7.74
N LYS A 487 -0.76 -19.57 6.92
CA LYS A 487 0.34 -20.45 7.30
C LYS A 487 1.51 -19.62 7.85
N ASN A 488 2.13 -20.05 8.95
CA ASN A 488 3.28 -19.35 9.53
C ASN A 488 4.45 -19.26 8.52
N PRO A 489 5.06 -18.08 8.27
CA PRO A 489 6.07 -17.88 7.21
C PRO A 489 7.30 -18.80 7.31
N ASN A 490 7.66 -19.26 8.52
CA ASN A 490 8.78 -20.17 8.73
C ASN A 490 8.55 -21.56 8.09
N PHE A 491 7.30 -21.99 7.98
CA PHE A 491 6.92 -23.26 7.34
C PHE A 491 6.54 -23.10 5.86
N THR A 492 6.64 -21.89 5.31
CA THR A 492 6.32 -21.60 3.91
C THR A 492 7.50 -21.96 2.99
N THR A 493 7.15 -22.53 1.84
CA THR A 493 8.03 -23.16 0.85
C THR A 493 7.72 -22.65 -0.56
N PRO A 494 8.62 -22.80 -1.55
CA PRO A 494 8.33 -22.46 -2.95
C PRO A 494 7.13 -23.21 -3.55
N GLU A 495 6.81 -24.41 -3.04
CA GLU A 495 5.64 -25.18 -3.51
C GLU A 495 4.30 -24.52 -3.13
N ASP A 496 4.27 -23.68 -2.10
CA ASP A 496 3.07 -22.92 -1.72
C ASP A 496 2.71 -21.82 -2.75
N PHE A 497 3.69 -21.40 -3.57
CA PHE A 497 3.57 -20.40 -4.64
C PHE A 497 3.68 -20.97 -6.06
N PHE A 498 3.78 -22.30 -6.19
CA PHE A 498 3.94 -23.00 -7.46
C PHE A 498 2.70 -23.84 -7.80
N PHE A 499 2.22 -23.76 -9.04
CA PHE A 499 1.19 -24.66 -9.56
C PHE A 499 1.64 -25.30 -10.87
N LYS A 500 1.33 -26.59 -11.04
CA LYS A 500 1.63 -27.37 -12.25
C LYS A 500 0.38 -28.02 -12.79
N GLY A 501 0.23 -28.02 -14.12
CA GLY A 501 -0.86 -28.69 -14.82
C GLY A 501 -1.64 -27.79 -15.78
N LEU A 502 -1.31 -26.49 -15.90
CA LEU A 502 -1.93 -25.63 -16.93
C LEU A 502 -1.41 -25.93 -18.34
N ASP A 503 -0.42 -26.80 -18.52
CA ASP A 503 -0.07 -27.42 -19.80
C ASP A 503 -1.13 -28.43 -20.29
N GLN A 504 -1.83 -29.09 -19.36
CA GLN A 504 -2.77 -30.18 -19.68
C GLN A 504 -4.13 -29.62 -20.15
N PRO A 505 -4.64 -30.03 -21.32
CA PRO A 505 -5.95 -29.62 -21.80
C PRO A 505 -7.09 -30.12 -20.90
N GLY A 506 -8.03 -29.23 -20.58
CA GLY A 506 -9.29 -29.56 -19.95
C GLY A 506 -10.18 -30.48 -20.81
N ASN A 507 -11.07 -31.24 -20.15
CA ASN A 507 -11.92 -32.22 -20.85
C ASN A 507 -13.14 -31.55 -21.54
N THR A 508 -12.96 -31.20 -22.81
CA THR A 508 -14.00 -30.60 -23.66
C THR A 508 -15.04 -31.61 -24.20
N MET A 509 -14.99 -32.90 -23.83
CA MET A 509 -15.96 -33.93 -24.26
C MET A 509 -17.29 -33.83 -23.49
N ASN A 510 -17.92 -32.66 -23.55
CA ASN A 510 -19.17 -32.34 -22.87
C ASN A 510 -20.10 -31.52 -23.79
N LYS A 511 -21.35 -31.30 -23.35
CA LYS A 511 -22.39 -30.64 -24.17
C LYS A 511 -22.09 -29.19 -24.58
N LEU A 512 -21.14 -28.53 -23.93
CA LEU A 512 -20.71 -27.16 -24.24
C LEU A 512 -19.43 -27.12 -25.08
N GLY A 513 -18.72 -28.23 -25.23
CA GLY A 513 -17.41 -28.26 -25.90
C GLY A 513 -16.33 -27.44 -25.18
N PHE A 514 -16.49 -27.17 -23.89
CA PHE A 514 -15.71 -26.18 -23.13
C PHE A 514 -15.32 -26.71 -21.74
N ASN A 515 -14.15 -26.34 -21.23
CA ASN A 515 -13.72 -26.62 -19.86
C ASN A 515 -12.84 -25.50 -19.28
N ALA A 516 -13.12 -25.08 -18.03
CA ALA A 516 -12.29 -24.14 -17.27
C ALA A 516 -11.46 -24.84 -16.19
N ASN A 517 -10.13 -24.76 -16.29
CA ASN A 517 -9.19 -25.18 -15.26
C ASN A 517 -8.79 -23.94 -14.42
N LEU A 518 -9.52 -23.68 -13.34
CA LEU A 518 -9.34 -22.52 -12.46
C LEU A 518 -8.26 -22.75 -11.38
N VAL A 519 -7.35 -21.81 -11.23
CA VAL A 519 -6.32 -21.75 -10.18
C VAL A 519 -6.59 -20.52 -9.31
N ASN A 520 -7.14 -20.78 -8.12
CA ASN A 520 -7.40 -19.82 -7.05
C ASN A 520 -6.74 -20.32 -5.74
N ALA A 521 -6.99 -19.66 -4.60
CA ALA A 521 -6.40 -20.03 -3.30
C ALA A 521 -6.65 -21.51 -2.86
N MET A 522 -7.73 -22.15 -3.34
CA MET A 522 -7.99 -23.58 -3.06
C MET A 522 -7.07 -24.51 -3.86
N ALA A 523 -6.61 -24.09 -5.04
CA ALA A 523 -5.58 -24.78 -5.81
C ALA A 523 -4.18 -24.36 -5.32
N LEU A 524 -3.85 -23.08 -5.46
CA LEU A 524 -2.55 -22.47 -5.21
C LEU A 524 -2.61 -21.59 -3.94
N PRO A 525 -2.18 -22.08 -2.76
CA PRO A 525 -2.45 -21.43 -1.48
C PRO A 525 -1.78 -20.06 -1.31
N GLY A 526 -0.69 -19.78 -2.03
CA GLY A 526 -0.05 -18.46 -2.08
C GLY A 526 -0.85 -17.35 -2.75
N LEU A 527 -2.01 -17.62 -3.34
CA LEU A 527 -2.94 -16.59 -3.84
C LEU A 527 -3.86 -16.00 -2.74
N ASN A 528 -3.82 -16.52 -1.51
CA ASN A 528 -4.68 -16.04 -0.43
C ASN A 528 -4.38 -14.57 -0.11
N THR A 529 -5.43 -13.78 0.14
CA THR A 529 -5.40 -12.30 0.30
C THR A 529 -4.78 -11.48 -0.84
N LEU A 530 -4.25 -12.06 -1.93
CA LEU A 530 -3.55 -11.29 -2.99
C LEU A 530 -4.47 -10.69 -4.08
N GLY A 531 -5.79 -10.82 -3.95
CA GLY A 531 -6.79 -10.19 -4.84
C GLY A 531 -6.93 -10.78 -6.25
N ILE A 532 -6.09 -11.74 -6.64
CA ILE A 532 -5.94 -12.21 -8.02
C ILE A 532 -6.12 -13.74 -8.16
N SER A 533 -6.65 -14.18 -9.30
CA SER A 533 -6.73 -15.61 -9.69
C SER A 533 -6.61 -15.78 -11.21
N ILE A 534 -6.32 -16.99 -11.67
CA ILE A 534 -6.05 -17.29 -13.08
C ILE A 534 -6.77 -18.57 -13.51
N ALA A 535 -7.28 -18.63 -14.74
CA ALA A 535 -7.85 -19.84 -15.32
C ALA A 535 -7.29 -20.13 -16.72
N ARG A 536 -7.09 -21.41 -17.05
CA ARG A 536 -6.98 -21.89 -18.44
C ARG A 536 -8.37 -22.30 -18.93
N LEU A 537 -8.76 -21.79 -20.10
CA LEU A 537 -10.02 -22.08 -20.75
C LEU A 537 -9.78 -22.87 -22.04
N ASP A 538 -10.20 -24.15 -22.09
CA ASP A 538 -10.06 -25.04 -23.25
C ASP A 538 -11.38 -25.18 -24.00
N PHE A 539 -11.31 -25.17 -25.33
CA PHE A 539 -12.47 -25.26 -26.23
C PHE A 539 -12.22 -26.25 -27.37
N ALA A 540 -13.17 -27.15 -27.58
CA ALA A 540 -13.32 -27.93 -28.80
C ALA A 540 -13.67 -27.01 -29.99
N PRO A 541 -13.59 -27.48 -31.25
CA PRO A 541 -14.20 -26.78 -32.38
C PRO A 541 -15.68 -26.48 -32.09
N TYR A 542 -16.09 -25.23 -32.23
CA TYR A 542 -17.46 -24.77 -31.89
C TYR A 542 -17.86 -24.94 -30.40
N GLY A 543 -16.88 -24.98 -29.49
CA GLY A 543 -17.12 -24.95 -28.04
C GLY A 543 -17.50 -23.56 -27.51
N LEU A 544 -18.33 -23.50 -26.47
CA LEU A 544 -18.91 -22.29 -25.88
C LEU A 544 -18.75 -22.24 -24.36
N ASN A 545 -18.17 -21.17 -23.83
CA ASN A 545 -18.42 -20.75 -22.45
C ASN A 545 -19.70 -19.89 -22.46
N PRO A 546 -20.80 -20.33 -21.83
CA PRO A 546 -22.09 -19.64 -21.93
C PRO A 546 -22.09 -18.27 -21.23
N PRO A 547 -23.11 -17.42 -21.49
CA PRO A 547 -23.27 -16.15 -20.79
C PRO A 547 -23.27 -16.28 -19.27
N HIS A 548 -22.30 -15.66 -18.61
CA HIS A 548 -22.06 -15.68 -17.17
C HIS A 548 -21.54 -14.32 -16.68
N THR A 549 -21.32 -14.16 -15.38
CA THR A 549 -20.81 -12.92 -14.76
C THR A 549 -19.97 -13.23 -13.54
N HIS A 550 -19.03 -12.33 -13.22
CA HIS A 550 -18.21 -12.36 -12.03
C HIS A 550 -18.52 -11.12 -11.16
N PRO A 551 -19.39 -11.23 -10.13
CA PRO A 551 -19.92 -10.07 -9.39
C PRO A 551 -18.93 -9.33 -8.47
N ARG A 552 -17.64 -9.70 -8.48
CA ARG A 552 -16.56 -9.10 -7.67
C ARG A 552 -15.22 -9.06 -8.42
N ALA A 553 -15.23 -9.16 -9.75
CA ALA A 553 -14.03 -9.33 -10.57
C ALA A 553 -14.28 -9.06 -12.08
N THR A 554 -13.40 -8.30 -12.75
CA THR A 554 -13.33 -8.14 -14.24
C THR A 554 -12.61 -9.32 -14.88
N GLU A 555 -13.02 -9.93 -16.00
CA GLU A 555 -12.20 -10.95 -16.67
C GLU A 555 -11.34 -10.40 -17.84
N VAL A 556 -10.05 -10.75 -17.93
CA VAL A 556 -9.15 -10.44 -19.07
C VAL A 556 -8.73 -11.72 -19.79
N PHE A 557 -9.35 -12.01 -20.93
CA PHE A 557 -9.11 -13.21 -21.73
C PHE A 557 -8.04 -13.00 -22.80
N THR A 558 -7.07 -13.91 -22.84
CA THR A 558 -5.94 -13.89 -23.78
C THR A 558 -5.91 -15.16 -24.62
N VAL A 559 -5.96 -15.02 -25.94
CA VAL A 559 -5.98 -16.17 -26.85
C VAL A 559 -4.56 -16.70 -27.09
N VAL A 560 -4.26 -17.90 -26.57
CA VAL A 560 -2.97 -18.58 -26.78
C VAL A 560 -2.98 -19.42 -28.06
N GLU A 561 -4.13 -19.98 -28.42
CA GLU A 561 -4.36 -20.72 -29.67
C GLU A 561 -5.85 -20.76 -30.05
N GLY A 562 -6.17 -20.67 -31.35
CA GLY A 562 -7.54 -20.69 -31.87
C GLY A 562 -8.08 -19.32 -32.33
N THR A 563 -9.40 -19.24 -32.51
CA THR A 563 -10.11 -18.04 -32.99
C THR A 563 -11.48 -17.96 -32.31
N PHE A 564 -11.76 -16.87 -31.63
CA PHE A 564 -12.89 -16.76 -30.68
C PHE A 564 -13.80 -15.58 -31.01
N TYR A 565 -15.11 -15.80 -31.01
CA TYR A 565 -16.09 -14.73 -30.91
C TYR A 565 -16.45 -14.51 -29.43
N VAL A 566 -16.30 -13.29 -28.95
CA VAL A 566 -16.49 -12.93 -27.54
C VAL A 566 -17.40 -11.70 -27.41
N GLY A 567 -17.99 -11.50 -26.24
CA GLY A 567 -18.65 -10.24 -25.92
C GLY A 567 -19.23 -10.12 -24.53
N PHE A 568 -19.57 -8.88 -24.13
CA PHE A 568 -20.27 -8.54 -22.89
C PHE A 568 -21.44 -7.59 -23.13
N VAL A 569 -22.38 -7.53 -22.19
CA VAL A 569 -23.55 -6.64 -22.23
C VAL A 569 -23.50 -5.66 -21.05
N THR A 570 -23.65 -4.35 -21.32
CA THR A 570 -23.72 -3.35 -20.25
C THR A 570 -25.00 -3.44 -19.43
N SER A 571 -24.97 -2.94 -18.21
CA SER A 571 -26.17 -2.77 -17.37
C SER A 571 -27.14 -1.72 -17.93
N ASN A 572 -28.29 -1.59 -17.27
CA ASN A 572 -29.35 -0.62 -17.57
C ASN A 572 -28.83 0.84 -17.62
N PRO A 573 -29.45 1.73 -18.43
CA PRO A 573 -30.64 1.47 -19.26
C PRO A 573 -30.33 0.86 -20.63
N ASP A 574 -29.10 1.01 -21.13
CA ASP A 574 -28.80 0.84 -22.56
C ASP A 574 -28.66 -0.64 -23.01
N ASN A 575 -28.34 -1.56 -22.09
CA ASN A 575 -28.25 -3.02 -22.34
C ASN A 575 -27.51 -3.40 -23.64
N LYS A 576 -26.41 -2.69 -23.92
CA LYS A 576 -25.68 -2.70 -25.20
C LYS A 576 -24.68 -3.86 -25.24
N LEU A 577 -24.76 -4.68 -26.28
CA LEU A 577 -23.76 -5.71 -26.56
C LEU A 577 -22.48 -5.10 -27.16
N PHE A 578 -21.35 -5.45 -26.58
CA PHE A 578 -20.00 -5.22 -27.08
C PHE A 578 -19.41 -6.58 -27.46
N SER A 579 -18.98 -6.77 -28.70
CA SER A 579 -18.45 -8.06 -29.15
C SER A 579 -17.33 -7.90 -30.17
N LYS A 580 -16.49 -8.95 -30.28
CA LYS A 580 -15.32 -8.96 -31.17
C LYS A 580 -14.98 -10.40 -31.59
N VAL A 581 -14.29 -10.54 -32.71
CA VAL A 581 -13.55 -11.76 -33.06
C VAL A 581 -12.08 -11.57 -32.70
N LEU A 582 -11.55 -12.49 -31.90
CA LEU A 582 -10.18 -12.58 -31.43
C LEU A 582 -9.43 -13.72 -32.13
N ASN A 583 -8.14 -13.53 -32.34
CA ASN A 583 -7.19 -14.48 -32.90
C ASN A 583 -6.08 -14.72 -31.88
N LYS A 584 -5.20 -15.69 -32.13
CA LYS A 584 -3.98 -15.91 -31.33
C LYS A 584 -3.19 -14.61 -31.14
N GLY A 585 -2.95 -14.24 -29.87
CA GLY A 585 -2.27 -12.99 -29.49
C GLY A 585 -3.17 -11.76 -29.29
N ASP A 586 -4.48 -11.90 -29.49
CA ASP A 586 -5.46 -10.88 -29.10
C ASP A 586 -5.85 -11.05 -27.62
N VAL A 587 -6.06 -9.92 -26.95
CA VAL A 587 -6.43 -9.78 -25.53
C VAL A 587 -7.72 -9.00 -25.43
N PHE A 588 -8.71 -9.49 -24.68
CA PHE A 588 -10.02 -8.84 -24.52
C PHE A 588 -10.47 -8.79 -23.07
N VAL A 589 -11.23 -7.75 -22.70
CA VAL A 589 -11.60 -7.45 -21.32
C VAL A 589 -13.11 -7.41 -21.13
N PHE A 590 -13.60 -8.09 -20.09
CA PHE A 590 -15.01 -8.21 -19.70
C PHE A 590 -15.23 -7.56 -18.33
N PRO A 591 -15.86 -6.37 -18.25
CA PRO A 591 -15.94 -5.63 -16.99
C PRO A 591 -16.68 -6.35 -15.86
N GLU A 592 -16.25 -6.07 -14.63
CA GLU A 592 -16.82 -6.60 -13.40
C GLU A 592 -18.35 -6.51 -13.35
N GLY A 593 -18.98 -7.61 -12.90
CA GLY A 593 -20.43 -7.73 -12.79
C GLY A 593 -21.21 -7.84 -14.12
N LEU A 594 -20.60 -7.55 -15.27
CA LEU A 594 -21.29 -7.61 -16.57
C LEU A 594 -21.43 -9.05 -17.10
N ILE A 595 -22.53 -9.30 -17.81
CA ILE A 595 -22.80 -10.61 -18.43
C ILE A 595 -21.98 -10.75 -19.71
N HIS A 596 -21.20 -11.82 -19.83
CA HIS A 596 -20.26 -12.04 -20.94
C HIS A 596 -20.08 -13.52 -21.33
N PHE A 597 -19.51 -13.76 -22.52
CA PHE A 597 -19.32 -15.10 -23.11
C PHE A 597 -18.06 -15.19 -23.99
N GLN A 598 -17.60 -16.42 -24.21
CA GLN A 598 -16.49 -16.77 -25.11
C GLN A 598 -16.85 -17.99 -25.97
N TYR A 599 -16.75 -17.90 -27.30
CA TYR A 599 -17.15 -18.95 -28.25
C TYR A 599 -16.06 -19.23 -29.28
N ASN A 600 -15.57 -20.48 -29.38
CA ASN A 600 -14.61 -20.87 -30.43
C ASN A 600 -15.32 -20.95 -31.79
N ILE A 601 -14.91 -20.12 -32.75
CA ILE A 601 -15.43 -20.17 -34.13
C ILE A 601 -14.51 -20.94 -35.10
N GLY A 602 -13.37 -21.43 -34.60
CA GLY A 602 -12.40 -22.20 -35.38
C GLY A 602 -12.85 -23.64 -35.68
N LYS A 603 -12.33 -24.17 -36.79
CA LYS A 603 -12.45 -25.61 -37.16
C LYS A 603 -11.54 -26.53 -36.33
N THR A 604 -10.68 -25.95 -35.50
CA THR A 604 -9.74 -26.63 -34.60
C THR A 604 -10.07 -26.26 -33.15
N SER A 605 -9.59 -27.06 -32.20
CA SER A 605 -9.58 -26.68 -30.79
C SER A 605 -8.76 -25.40 -30.57
N GLY A 606 -9.00 -24.73 -29.45
CA GLY A 606 -8.25 -23.55 -29.02
C GLY A 606 -8.30 -23.38 -27.51
N PHE A 607 -7.42 -22.54 -26.96
CA PHE A 607 -7.39 -22.22 -25.54
C PHE A 607 -6.89 -20.80 -25.24
N GLY A 608 -7.27 -20.30 -24.07
CA GLY A 608 -6.86 -18.99 -23.57
C GLY A 608 -6.78 -18.91 -22.05
N ILE A 609 -6.41 -17.73 -21.53
CA ILE A 609 -6.09 -17.46 -20.12
C ILE A 609 -6.86 -16.22 -19.60
N SER A 610 -7.38 -16.25 -18.37
CA SER A 610 -8.32 -15.24 -17.79
C SER A 610 -7.92 -14.72 -16.37
N VAL A 611 -7.94 -13.38 -16.12
CA VAL A 611 -7.43 -12.66 -14.88
C VAL A 611 -8.21 -11.33 -14.54
N PHE A 612 -8.08 -10.67 -13.34
CA PHE A 612 -9.07 -9.68 -12.80
C PHE A 612 -8.64 -8.42 -11.92
N VAL A 613 -9.42 -7.28 -11.93
CA VAL A 613 -9.78 -6.15 -10.93
C VAL A 613 -8.76 -5.04 -10.40
N ASN A 614 -8.92 -3.69 -10.13
CA ASN A 614 -9.72 -2.42 -10.51
C ASN A 614 -8.91 -1.02 -10.56
N GLY A 615 -9.34 0.12 -11.21
CA GLY A 615 -8.50 1.28 -11.76
C GLY A 615 -9.03 2.78 -12.01
N PHE A 616 -8.49 3.59 -13.01
CA PHE A 616 -8.63 5.12 -13.17
C PHE A 616 -9.94 5.76 -13.79
N VAL A 617 -9.90 7.02 -14.33
CA VAL A 617 -11.01 7.88 -14.85
C VAL A 617 -11.62 7.43 -16.20
N CYS A 618 -12.95 7.32 -16.24
CA CYS A 618 -13.71 6.76 -17.37
C CYS A 618 -14.00 7.69 -18.57
N LYS A 619 -14.09 7.06 -19.75
CA LYS A 619 -14.80 7.54 -20.94
C LYS A 619 -16.32 7.48 -20.73
N ASP A 620 -17.11 8.31 -21.41
CA ASP A 620 -18.58 8.15 -21.46
C ASP A 620 -18.93 6.73 -21.98
N PRO A 621 -19.71 5.91 -21.24
CA PRO A 621 -20.10 4.56 -21.65
C PRO A 621 -20.74 4.47 -23.04
N LYS A 622 -21.41 5.54 -23.50
CA LYS A 622 -22.03 5.61 -24.83
C LYS A 622 -20.99 5.68 -25.94
N LEU A 623 -19.86 6.33 -25.66
CA LEU A 623 -18.71 6.50 -26.57
C LEU A 623 -17.74 5.31 -26.54
N ALA A 624 -17.90 4.38 -25.59
CA ALA A 624 -17.14 3.14 -25.56
C ALA A 624 -17.43 2.25 -26.80
N LYS A 625 -16.42 1.49 -27.22
CA LYS A 625 -16.43 0.52 -28.33
C LYS A 625 -15.63 -0.72 -27.95
N ALA A 626 -15.81 -1.84 -28.66
CA ALA A 626 -15.06 -3.07 -28.41
C ALA A 626 -13.54 -2.88 -28.57
N GLU A 627 -13.12 -1.94 -29.42
CA GLU A 627 -11.73 -1.55 -29.63
C GLU A 627 -11.09 -0.88 -28.41
N ASP A 628 -11.86 -0.30 -27.48
CA ASP A 628 -11.30 0.23 -26.23
C ASP A 628 -10.83 -0.91 -25.30
N PHE A 629 -11.41 -2.12 -25.44
CA PHE A 629 -11.17 -3.29 -24.59
C PHE A 629 -10.25 -4.35 -25.25
N LEU A 630 -9.58 -4.02 -26.36
CA LEU A 630 -8.78 -4.93 -27.18
C LEU A 630 -7.32 -4.49 -27.31
N PHE A 631 -6.38 -5.43 -27.17
CA PHE A 631 -5.03 -5.30 -27.73
C PHE A 631 -4.74 -6.45 -28.69
N SER A 632 -4.13 -6.13 -29.83
CA SER A 632 -3.72 -7.10 -30.86
C SER A 632 -2.21 -7.06 -31.06
N GLY A 633 -1.56 -8.21 -31.00
CA GLY A 633 -0.12 -8.34 -31.25
C GLY A 633 0.71 -8.93 -30.12
N LEU A 634 0.09 -9.50 -29.07
CA LEU A 634 0.83 -10.16 -27.98
C LEU A 634 1.42 -11.53 -28.41
N ASP A 635 1.00 -12.06 -29.57
CA ASP A 635 1.64 -13.18 -30.27
C ASP A 635 3.06 -12.86 -30.75
N LYS A 636 3.37 -11.58 -30.96
CA LYS A 636 4.64 -11.13 -31.56
C LYS A 636 5.77 -11.16 -30.54
N PRO A 637 6.88 -11.88 -30.80
CA PRO A 637 8.03 -11.89 -29.92
C PRO A 637 8.65 -10.49 -29.77
N GLY A 638 8.96 -10.10 -28.53
CA GLY A 638 9.74 -8.92 -28.23
C GLY A 638 11.20 -9.05 -28.69
N ASN A 639 11.84 -7.94 -29.04
CA ASN A 639 13.25 -7.94 -29.44
C ASN A 639 14.17 -8.18 -28.23
N THR A 640 14.65 -9.41 -28.09
CA THR A 640 15.63 -9.84 -27.08
C THR A 640 17.09 -9.47 -27.42
N SER A 641 17.35 -8.83 -28.57
CA SER A 641 18.69 -8.38 -28.99
C SER A 641 19.11 -7.11 -28.24
N ASN A 642 19.30 -7.23 -26.93
CA ASN A 642 19.67 -6.15 -26.01
C ASN A 642 20.53 -6.71 -24.85
N LYS A 643 21.11 -5.84 -24.02
CA LYS A 643 22.05 -6.24 -22.94
C LYS A 643 21.52 -7.31 -21.97
N PHE A 644 20.21 -7.33 -21.72
CA PHE A 644 19.59 -8.29 -20.81
C PHE A 644 19.18 -9.60 -21.50
N GLY A 645 19.07 -9.64 -22.83
CA GLY A 645 18.62 -10.83 -23.56
C GLY A 645 17.13 -11.14 -23.38
N SER A 646 16.33 -10.19 -22.88
CA SER A 646 14.90 -10.35 -22.58
C SER A 646 14.09 -9.16 -23.10
N LYS A 647 12.78 -9.33 -23.26
CA LYS A 647 11.87 -8.22 -23.53
C LYS A 647 10.51 -8.44 -22.87
N VAL A 648 10.18 -7.52 -21.94
CA VAL A 648 8.84 -7.35 -21.41
C VAL A 648 8.01 -6.47 -22.35
N THR A 649 6.84 -6.96 -22.73
CA THR A 649 5.79 -6.26 -23.49
C THR A 649 4.55 -6.18 -22.59
N LEU A 650 4.54 -5.20 -21.69
CA LEU A 650 3.40 -4.89 -20.81
C LEU A 650 2.21 -4.34 -21.61
N ILE A 651 1.01 -4.76 -21.26
CA ILE A 651 -0.28 -4.19 -21.66
C ILE A 651 -0.97 -3.71 -20.38
N ASP A 652 -1.11 -2.40 -20.28
CA ASP A 652 -1.70 -1.66 -19.17
C ASP A 652 -2.86 -0.78 -19.69
N ALA A 653 -3.48 0.03 -18.83
CA ALA A 653 -4.58 0.90 -19.26
C ALA A 653 -4.18 2.04 -20.22
N SER A 654 -2.88 2.27 -20.48
CA SER A 654 -2.45 3.16 -21.57
C SER A 654 -2.56 2.51 -22.96
N LYS A 655 -2.64 1.16 -23.01
CA LYS A 655 -2.71 0.37 -24.26
C LYS A 655 -4.07 -0.29 -24.47
N ILE A 656 -4.78 -0.65 -23.41
CA ILE A 656 -6.21 -1.00 -23.45
C ILE A 656 -6.94 -0.02 -22.52
N PRO A 657 -7.53 1.08 -23.04
CA PRO A 657 -8.31 2.02 -22.25
C PRO A 657 -9.47 1.37 -21.48
N GLY A 658 -9.92 0.18 -21.88
CA GLY A 658 -10.90 -0.64 -21.18
C GLY A 658 -10.39 -1.31 -19.89
N LEU A 659 -9.08 -1.40 -19.64
CA LEU A 659 -8.52 -1.82 -18.33
C LEU A 659 -8.66 -0.69 -17.28
N ASN A 660 -9.06 0.51 -17.69
CA ASN A 660 -9.41 1.60 -16.82
C ASN A 660 -10.63 1.27 -15.94
N THR A 661 -10.67 1.72 -14.68
CA THR A 661 -11.49 1.15 -13.59
C THR A 661 -11.36 -0.35 -13.34
N LEU A 662 -10.64 -1.12 -14.16
CA LEU A 662 -10.64 -2.59 -14.08
C LEU A 662 -9.30 -3.25 -13.66
N GLY A 663 -8.24 -2.45 -13.47
CA GLY A 663 -7.11 -2.74 -12.57
C GLY A 663 -6.32 -4.01 -12.69
N VAL A 664 -6.37 -4.65 -13.84
CA VAL A 664 -5.42 -5.71 -14.19
C VAL A 664 -4.57 -5.21 -15.35
N SER A 665 -3.34 -5.67 -15.41
CA SER A 665 -2.46 -5.54 -16.57
C SER A 665 -1.85 -6.90 -16.87
N MET A 666 -1.31 -7.08 -18.07
CA MET A 666 -0.66 -8.32 -18.47
C MET A 666 0.56 -8.03 -19.33
N ALA A 667 1.67 -8.67 -19.02
CA ALA A 667 2.89 -8.63 -19.80
C ALA A 667 3.12 -9.96 -20.52
N ARG A 668 3.66 -9.88 -21.73
CA ARG A 668 4.46 -10.98 -22.30
C ARG A 668 5.93 -10.77 -21.97
N LEU A 669 6.59 -11.83 -21.55
CA LEU A 669 8.03 -11.89 -21.36
C LEU A 669 8.63 -12.86 -22.40
N ASP A 670 9.43 -12.34 -23.33
CA ASP A 670 10.30 -13.14 -24.20
C ASP A 670 11.72 -13.15 -23.63
N VAL A 671 12.36 -14.32 -23.55
CA VAL A 671 13.72 -14.48 -23.00
C VAL A 671 14.58 -15.35 -23.91
N ALA A 672 15.67 -14.82 -24.43
CA ALA A 672 16.66 -15.58 -25.20
C ALA A 672 17.40 -16.60 -24.29
N PRO A 673 18.13 -17.59 -24.84
CA PRO A 673 19.06 -18.41 -24.07
C PRO A 673 20.03 -17.53 -23.26
N ASN A 674 20.26 -17.86 -21.99
CA ASN A 674 20.99 -17.03 -21.01
C ASN A 674 20.43 -15.60 -20.83
N GLY A 675 19.18 -15.34 -21.25
CA GLY A 675 18.50 -14.07 -21.07
C GLY A 675 17.95 -13.90 -19.65
N LEU A 676 17.81 -12.65 -19.22
CA LEU A 676 17.42 -12.27 -17.87
C LEU A 676 16.42 -11.12 -17.91
N ASN A 677 15.29 -11.22 -17.20
CA ASN A 677 14.60 -10.03 -16.71
C ASN A 677 15.22 -9.67 -15.34
N PRO A 678 15.94 -8.55 -15.21
CA PRO A 678 16.76 -8.27 -14.03
C PRO A 678 15.91 -7.99 -12.77
N PRO A 679 16.49 -8.10 -11.57
CA PRO A 679 15.83 -7.79 -10.30
C PRO A 679 15.01 -6.50 -10.35
N HIS A 680 13.71 -6.63 -10.08
CA HIS A 680 12.73 -5.56 -10.19
C HIS A 680 11.59 -5.73 -9.17
N ILE A 681 10.79 -4.68 -8.99
CA ILE A 681 9.51 -4.75 -8.26
C ILE A 681 8.37 -4.13 -9.08
N HIS A 682 7.17 -4.60 -8.77
CA HIS A 682 5.90 -3.97 -9.11
C HIS A 682 5.32 -3.34 -7.83
N PRO A 683 5.51 -2.04 -7.58
CA PRO A 683 5.12 -1.41 -6.32
C PRO A 683 3.60 -1.40 -6.08
N ARG A 684 2.80 -1.57 -7.14
CA ARG A 684 1.33 -1.51 -7.08
C ARG A 684 0.61 -2.84 -7.29
N ALA A 685 1.32 -3.93 -7.61
CA ALA A 685 0.70 -5.19 -8.00
C ALA A 685 1.49 -6.44 -7.58
N THR A 686 0.76 -7.47 -7.18
CA THR A 686 1.20 -8.87 -7.26
C THR A 686 1.18 -9.32 -8.73
N GLU A 687 2.17 -10.10 -9.16
CA GLU A 687 2.18 -10.77 -10.47
C GLU A 687 1.97 -12.29 -10.34
N ILE A 688 1.21 -12.88 -11.26
CA ILE A 688 1.17 -14.31 -11.55
C ILE A 688 1.85 -14.56 -12.90
N LEU A 689 2.95 -15.31 -12.91
CA LEU A 689 3.70 -15.69 -14.12
C LEU A 689 3.35 -17.11 -14.56
N THR A 690 2.97 -17.30 -15.83
CA THR A 690 2.72 -18.61 -16.46
C THR A 690 3.68 -18.83 -17.63
N VAL A 691 4.48 -19.89 -17.62
CA VAL A 691 5.40 -20.21 -18.73
C VAL A 691 4.64 -20.93 -19.86
N ILE A 692 4.77 -20.43 -21.10
CA ILE A 692 4.09 -20.99 -22.28
C ILE A 692 5.05 -21.62 -23.30
N GLU A 693 6.34 -21.30 -23.24
CA GLU A 693 7.41 -21.92 -24.04
C GLU A 693 8.73 -21.96 -23.24
N GLY A 694 9.52 -23.02 -23.39
CA GLY A 694 10.81 -23.17 -22.70
C GLY A 694 10.69 -23.40 -21.19
N SER A 695 11.73 -22.97 -20.47
CA SER A 695 11.83 -23.03 -19.01
C SER A 695 12.48 -21.75 -18.47
N LEU A 696 12.13 -21.35 -17.24
CA LEU A 696 12.70 -20.19 -16.54
C LEU A 696 13.08 -20.60 -15.11
N TYR A 697 14.24 -20.16 -14.64
CA TYR A 697 14.54 -20.12 -13.22
C TYR A 697 14.10 -18.74 -12.69
N VAL A 698 13.21 -18.73 -11.71
CA VAL A 698 12.60 -17.51 -11.16
C VAL A 698 12.77 -17.46 -9.65
N GLY A 699 12.65 -16.28 -9.06
CA GLY A 699 12.51 -16.15 -7.61
C GLY A 699 12.18 -14.76 -7.13
N PHE A 700 11.72 -14.67 -5.88
CA PHE A 700 11.54 -13.43 -5.14
C PHE A 700 12.21 -13.48 -3.77
N VAL A 701 12.54 -12.32 -3.20
CA VAL A 701 13.15 -12.20 -1.87
C VAL A 701 12.18 -11.48 -0.91
N THR A 702 12.04 -11.99 0.31
CA THR A 702 11.24 -11.33 1.36
C THR A 702 11.89 -10.04 1.85
N SER A 703 11.14 -9.24 2.60
CA SER A 703 11.63 -8.08 3.32
C SER A 703 12.59 -8.44 4.46
N ASN A 704 13.09 -7.40 5.13
CA ASN A 704 13.99 -7.44 6.28
C ASN A 704 13.20 -7.83 7.56
N PRO A 705 13.76 -8.65 8.48
CA PRO A 705 15.16 -9.08 8.55
C PRO A 705 15.52 -10.33 7.72
N GLU A 706 14.57 -11.17 7.32
CA GLU A 706 14.87 -12.51 6.78
C GLU A 706 15.62 -12.47 5.43
N ASN A 707 15.24 -11.56 4.52
CA ASN A 707 15.75 -11.50 3.15
C ASN A 707 15.78 -12.90 2.47
N LYS A 708 14.73 -13.71 2.68
CA LYS A 708 14.69 -15.11 2.28
C LYS A 708 14.37 -15.25 0.80
N LEU A 709 15.24 -15.91 0.03
CA LEU A 709 15.03 -16.18 -1.40
C LEU A 709 14.11 -17.39 -1.58
N PHE A 710 12.92 -17.16 -2.13
CA PHE A 710 12.05 -18.21 -2.67
C PHE A 710 12.31 -18.31 -4.17
N SER A 711 12.76 -19.47 -4.66
CA SER A 711 13.05 -19.67 -6.09
C SER A 711 12.66 -21.05 -6.59
N LYS A 712 12.41 -21.16 -7.90
CA LYS A 712 11.90 -22.37 -8.56
C LYS A 712 12.31 -22.40 -10.03
N VAL A 713 12.53 -23.60 -10.57
CA VAL A 713 12.55 -23.84 -12.02
C VAL A 713 11.11 -24.09 -12.49
N LEU A 714 10.65 -23.24 -13.40
CA LEU A 714 9.39 -23.37 -14.13
C LEU A 714 9.65 -23.90 -15.53
N ASN A 715 8.70 -24.68 -16.04
CA ASN A 715 8.65 -25.20 -17.41
C ASN A 715 7.30 -24.81 -18.01
N LYS A 716 7.11 -25.01 -19.32
CA LYS A 716 5.81 -24.81 -19.98
C LYS A 716 4.64 -25.45 -19.17
N GLY A 717 3.67 -24.63 -18.77
CA GLY A 717 2.50 -25.02 -17.97
C GLY A 717 2.64 -24.87 -16.46
N ASP A 718 3.84 -24.58 -15.97
CA ASP A 718 4.08 -24.21 -14.58
C ASP A 718 3.76 -22.72 -14.35
N VAL A 719 3.23 -22.41 -13.16
CA VAL A 719 2.79 -21.09 -12.70
C VAL A 719 3.54 -20.73 -11.41
N PHE A 720 3.90 -19.45 -11.26
CA PHE A 720 4.51 -18.90 -10.05
C PHE A 720 3.95 -17.52 -9.70
N VAL A 721 4.11 -17.07 -8.45
CA VAL A 721 3.52 -15.82 -7.93
C VAL A 721 4.58 -14.95 -7.28
N PHE A 722 4.59 -13.66 -7.62
CA PHE A 722 5.46 -12.63 -7.04
C PHE A 722 4.60 -11.60 -6.27
N PRO A 723 4.68 -11.54 -4.92
CA PRO A 723 3.88 -10.60 -4.13
C PRO A 723 4.22 -9.12 -4.39
N LYS A 724 3.21 -8.23 -4.25
CA LYS A 724 3.33 -6.76 -4.36
C LYS A 724 4.60 -6.23 -3.66
N GLY A 725 5.40 -5.45 -4.40
CA GLY A 725 6.56 -4.73 -3.85
C GLY A 725 7.80 -5.58 -3.53
N LEU A 726 7.79 -6.92 -3.66
CA LEU A 726 8.97 -7.75 -3.40
C LEU A 726 9.91 -7.85 -4.61
N ILE A 727 11.22 -7.90 -4.37
CA ILE A 727 12.25 -7.97 -5.42
C ILE A 727 12.25 -9.36 -6.05
N HIS A 728 12.03 -9.44 -7.37
CA HIS A 728 11.95 -10.68 -8.14
C HIS A 728 12.64 -10.59 -9.51
N PHE A 729 12.90 -11.75 -10.11
CA PHE A 729 13.61 -11.92 -11.38
C PHE A 729 13.21 -13.20 -12.13
N GLU A 730 13.43 -13.20 -13.45
CA GLU A 730 13.25 -14.37 -14.32
C GLU A 730 14.46 -14.59 -15.23
N PHE A 731 15.11 -15.75 -15.12
CA PHE A 731 16.32 -16.09 -15.86
C PHE A 731 16.12 -17.34 -16.72
N ASN A 732 16.40 -17.26 -18.02
CA ASN A 732 16.41 -18.41 -18.90
C ASN A 732 17.80 -19.05 -18.95
N TYR A 733 18.01 -20.05 -18.11
CA TYR A 733 19.22 -20.89 -18.12
C TYR A 733 19.20 -21.99 -19.21
N GLY A 734 18.13 -22.07 -20.01
CA GLY A 734 17.94 -23.09 -21.03
C GLY A 734 18.64 -22.77 -22.36
N PRO A 735 18.91 -23.80 -23.20
CA PRO A 735 19.56 -23.63 -24.51
C PRO A 735 18.62 -23.08 -25.60
N THR A 736 17.30 -23.09 -25.35
CA THR A 736 16.27 -22.50 -26.23
C THR A 736 15.74 -21.21 -25.62
N ARG A 737 15.04 -20.39 -26.42
CA ARG A 737 14.26 -19.28 -25.86
C ARG A 737 13.19 -19.80 -24.89
N ALA A 738 12.75 -18.92 -24.00
CA ALA A 738 11.58 -19.11 -23.16
C ALA A 738 10.59 -17.97 -23.38
N VAL A 739 9.31 -18.24 -23.21
CA VAL A 739 8.22 -17.25 -23.31
C VAL A 739 7.23 -17.48 -22.17
N ALA A 740 6.85 -16.41 -21.48
CA ALA A 740 5.89 -16.44 -20.39
C ALA A 740 4.86 -15.29 -20.52
N LEU A 741 3.72 -15.46 -19.86
CA LEU A 741 2.70 -14.44 -19.68
C LEU A 741 2.59 -14.14 -18.18
N GLY A 742 2.87 -12.89 -17.81
CA GLY A 742 2.73 -12.37 -16.46
C GLY A 742 1.47 -11.53 -16.35
N SER A 743 0.64 -11.74 -15.35
CA SER A 743 -0.60 -10.99 -15.15
C SER A 743 -0.63 -10.36 -13.76
N LEU A 744 -0.91 -9.07 -13.69
CA LEU A 744 -0.62 -8.22 -12.53
C LEU A 744 -1.88 -7.55 -12.00
N GLY A 745 -2.07 -7.58 -10.68
CA GLY A 745 -3.19 -6.98 -9.94
C GLY A 745 -3.14 -5.44 -9.82
N SER A 746 -2.77 -4.74 -10.89
CA SER A 746 -3.03 -3.31 -11.08
C SER A 746 -3.01 -3.00 -12.59
N GLN A 747 -3.84 -2.07 -13.07
CA GLN A 747 -3.78 -1.57 -14.46
C GLN A 747 -2.67 -0.54 -14.68
N ASN A 748 -1.96 -0.15 -13.63
CA ASN A 748 -0.62 0.43 -13.67
C ASN A 748 0.20 -0.19 -12.54
N PRO A 749 0.86 -1.34 -12.74
CA PRO A 749 1.59 -2.05 -11.69
C PRO A 749 2.84 -1.29 -11.20
N GLY A 750 3.23 -0.21 -11.91
CA GLY A 750 4.54 0.40 -11.81
C GLY A 750 5.64 -0.55 -12.28
N LEU A 751 6.88 -0.10 -12.23
CA LEU A 751 8.05 -0.95 -12.50
C LEU A 751 9.30 -0.27 -11.92
N ILE A 752 9.97 -0.87 -10.95
CA ILE A 752 11.25 -0.37 -10.43
C ILE A 752 12.32 -1.42 -10.70
N ARG A 753 13.09 -1.22 -11.78
CA ARG A 753 14.25 -2.05 -12.13
C ARG A 753 15.43 -1.63 -11.27
N ILE A 754 15.87 -2.48 -10.35
CA ILE A 754 16.74 -2.07 -9.23
C ILE A 754 18.05 -1.43 -9.73
N GLY A 755 18.70 -2.00 -10.74
CA GLY A 755 19.92 -1.43 -11.33
C GLY A 755 19.69 -0.05 -11.96
N GLU A 756 18.61 0.11 -12.72
CA GLU A 756 18.28 1.34 -13.45
C GLU A 756 17.83 2.45 -12.48
N SER A 757 17.04 2.14 -11.45
CA SER A 757 16.56 3.14 -10.49
C SER A 757 17.64 3.56 -9.47
N VAL A 758 18.55 2.65 -9.07
CA VAL A 758 19.63 2.98 -8.11
C VAL A 758 20.83 3.64 -8.82
N PHE A 759 21.30 3.07 -9.94
CA PHE A 759 22.54 3.52 -10.61
C PHE A 759 22.31 4.37 -11.87
N GLY A 760 21.12 4.30 -12.47
CA GLY A 760 20.73 5.06 -13.67
C GLY A 760 19.70 6.17 -13.42
N SER A 761 19.48 6.56 -12.16
CA SER A 761 18.56 7.64 -11.79
C SER A 761 18.97 8.99 -12.39
N ASN A 762 17.98 9.87 -12.61
CA ASN A 762 18.20 11.19 -13.19
C ASN A 762 17.55 12.32 -12.35
N PRO A 763 18.32 13.25 -11.75
CA PRO A 763 19.78 13.19 -11.59
C PRO A 763 20.21 11.96 -10.78
N SER A 764 21.45 11.53 -10.94
CA SER A 764 21.96 10.32 -10.27
C SER A 764 22.07 10.50 -8.75
N ILE A 765 21.78 9.43 -7.99
CA ILE A 765 22.10 9.37 -6.56
C ILE A 765 23.62 9.55 -6.37
N SER A 766 24.01 10.33 -5.35
CA SER A 766 25.41 10.63 -5.03
C SER A 766 26.26 9.36 -4.82
N ASP A 767 27.46 9.41 -5.35
CA ASP A 767 28.50 8.40 -5.20
C ASP A 767 28.88 8.13 -3.73
N ASP A 768 28.88 9.13 -2.84
CA ASP A 768 29.05 8.93 -1.38
C ASP A 768 27.98 8.00 -0.79
N ILE A 769 26.71 8.22 -1.17
CA ILE A 769 25.57 7.42 -0.69
C ILE A 769 25.70 5.98 -1.19
N LEU A 770 25.96 5.79 -2.48
CA LEU A 770 26.05 4.45 -3.07
C LEU A 770 27.31 3.71 -2.61
N ALA A 771 28.46 4.38 -2.51
CA ALA A 771 29.72 3.80 -2.03
C ALA A 771 29.56 3.26 -0.61
N LYS A 772 28.94 4.06 0.27
CA LYS A 772 28.62 3.65 1.65
C LYS A 772 27.55 2.54 1.70
N THR A 773 26.52 2.61 0.86
CA THR A 773 25.45 1.60 0.74
C THR A 773 25.98 0.23 0.37
N PHE A 774 26.83 0.15 -0.67
CA PHE A 774 27.38 -1.11 -1.15
C PHE A 774 28.63 -1.54 -0.37
N GLN A 775 29.27 -0.60 0.35
CA GLN A 775 30.55 -0.77 1.08
C GLN A 775 31.73 -0.94 0.12
N VAL A 776 31.77 -0.09 -0.90
CA VAL A 776 32.76 -0.05 -1.99
C VAL A 776 33.36 1.35 -2.10
N ASP A 777 34.36 1.55 -2.97
CA ASP A 777 34.91 2.88 -3.23
C ASP A 777 34.12 3.64 -4.32
N LYS A 778 34.28 4.98 -4.36
CA LYS A 778 33.59 5.85 -5.32
C LYS A 778 33.84 5.47 -6.79
N LYS A 779 35.06 5.07 -7.18
CA LYS A 779 35.35 4.70 -8.58
C LYS A 779 34.64 3.43 -9.00
N THR A 780 34.46 2.49 -8.07
CA THR A 780 33.60 1.32 -8.30
C THR A 780 32.16 1.75 -8.56
N ILE A 781 31.64 2.73 -7.81
CA ILE A 781 30.30 3.31 -8.09
C ILE A 781 30.24 4.04 -9.43
N ASP A 782 31.18 4.95 -9.71
CA ASP A 782 31.26 5.71 -10.96
C ASP A 782 31.22 4.75 -12.17
N TRP A 783 31.96 3.65 -12.08
CA TRP A 783 32.01 2.61 -13.10
C TRP A 783 30.68 1.85 -13.24
N ILE A 784 29.98 1.54 -12.13
CA ILE A 784 28.64 0.91 -12.19
C ILE A 784 27.62 1.88 -12.78
N GLN A 785 27.59 3.14 -12.33
CA GLN A 785 26.70 4.18 -12.86
C GLN A 785 26.93 4.40 -14.36
N ALA A 786 28.18 4.33 -14.84
CA ALA A 786 28.51 4.37 -16.26
C ALA A 786 27.90 3.20 -17.08
N GLN A 787 27.57 2.05 -16.48
CA GLN A 787 26.84 0.96 -17.17
C GLN A 787 25.32 1.22 -17.29
N PHE A 788 24.79 2.21 -16.55
CA PHE A 788 23.38 2.57 -16.51
C PHE A 788 23.07 3.97 -17.06
N ALA A 789 24.09 4.82 -17.24
CA ALA A 789 23.98 6.09 -17.93
C ALA A 789 23.40 5.92 -19.35
N SER A 790 22.43 6.77 -19.71
CA SER A 790 21.84 6.75 -21.05
C SER A 790 22.82 7.27 -22.10
N THR A 791 23.14 6.44 -23.10
CA THR A 791 23.76 6.89 -24.35
C THR A 791 22.71 7.65 -25.17
N ASN A 792 22.58 8.95 -24.89
CA ASN A 792 21.89 9.92 -25.77
C ASN A 792 22.77 10.29 -26.97
#